data_AF-A0A8B8IIL9-F1
#
_entry.id   AF-A0A8B8IIL9-F1
#
_cell.length_a   1.000
_cell.length_b   1.000
_cell.length_c   1.000
_cell.angle_alpha   90.00
_cell.angle_beta   90.00
_cell.angle_gamma   90.00
#
_symmetry.space_group_name_H-M   'P 1'
#
loop_
_entity.id
_entity.type
_entity.pdbx_description
1 polymer ?
#
loop_
_entity_poly.entity_id
_entity_poly.type
_entity_poly.pdbx_seq_one_letter_code
_entity_poly.pdbx_strand_id
1 'polypeptide(L)'
;MNYLIIFYFATSLLFEVSFGVRLSPPTTSTLAPTTSPTQAALTISQELATGLPPQICADANSLTTPLGKLRTAMRNTSYTQMNAFFDAFLVFYSDEHLSEEPSPEERRLEYISGWEGVGTAAVLADGGAAIWVPAGDVRRARALLSCAWLVIDGDDPSQPTIVEWISQERPGRNGRIGGDARLTSVGEWQMLSANLQREGLQLVHMPTLVDQLWNEEMDPMKRRPEFSRIVANLHKMDYTGVTWREKVWAVRNELRSMAADAMVVTALDEVAWLLNIRGRDNPYAPLLKAFVIISSKDVRVYAPPGKLSMPVREILAVYNCYTNSNNCTRVNEYTTIYSDLRRATESKILIPTAGTFQRGASAAIAQSVSQAKRLFQPSPIVYLKAQKNQAEIKGMRKAHLRDAVAMCTVMCYMETMGKSSLYEKTVAMKVDLTRATQAGYVSLSMQTRVAFGPNGAVPEYKATNDTNRRIFTNSTLVIQSGGQYDEGTTTVTRTLHYGTPSREERKAYTSVLRSLAAFGTLLTPATLPAAHTDPVVRAPLWSFKQDYIPPTGHGVGAALNRREDPVVIDYRQDTNLHTFREGYFITIEPAWYENRKFGVKLGNVLEVVPRPSNYLGFRESTLIPFEPKLIDKNLLTEYEINWLNAYNDRIRQTVGPELNIQGLTDVYYWMMNKTIKLESPRAKKNNPNSAVSYKSLQITTLIVTVNCILNNLLLTY
;
A
#
# COMPACT_ATOMS: atom_id res chain seq x y z
N MET A 1 -40.82 -23.76 51.24
CA MET A 1 -41.93 -23.57 50.29
C MET A 1 -41.34 -23.77 48.90
N ASN A 2 -41.12 -25.02 48.44
CA ASN A 2 -42.08 -25.94 47.79
C ASN A 2 -42.72 -25.28 46.55
N TYR A 3 -42.57 -25.67 45.28
CA TYR A 3 -41.94 -26.77 44.50
C TYR A 3 -41.69 -26.18 43.08
N LEU A 4 -40.56 -26.33 42.35
CA LEU A 4 -39.88 -27.46 41.69
C LEU A 4 -40.55 -28.04 40.40
N ILE A 5 -39.70 -28.26 39.36
CA ILE A 5 -39.76 -29.25 38.22
C ILE A 5 -40.28 -28.68 36.87
N ILE A 6 -39.55 -28.54 35.74
CA ILE A 6 -38.62 -29.34 34.87
C ILE A 6 -39.32 -30.32 33.88
N PHE A 7 -38.79 -30.40 32.63
CA PHE A 7 -38.92 -31.42 31.55
C PHE A 7 -40.16 -31.32 30.63
N TYR A 8 -40.23 -31.68 29.33
CA TYR A 8 -39.34 -31.91 28.16
C TYR A 8 -40.26 -32.44 27.01
N PHE A 9 -39.80 -32.42 25.75
CA PHE A 9 -40.20 -33.25 24.58
C PHE A 9 -41.52 -33.05 23.77
N ALA A 10 -41.32 -32.71 22.49
CA ALA A 10 -41.88 -33.25 21.22
C ALA A 10 -43.38 -33.60 21.05
N THR A 11 -44.01 -33.09 19.98
CA THR A 11 -44.34 -33.82 18.72
C THR A 11 -45.27 -33.01 17.78
N SER A 12 -44.88 -33.01 16.50
CA SER A 12 -45.63 -33.06 15.23
C SER A 12 -47.16 -32.89 15.19
N LEU A 13 -47.69 -32.03 14.29
CA LEU A 13 -48.50 -32.39 13.10
C LEU A 13 -49.11 -31.16 12.35
N LEU A 14 -48.90 -31.14 11.03
CA LEU A 14 -49.81 -30.84 9.90
C LEU A 14 -50.73 -29.58 9.89
N PHE A 15 -50.58 -28.72 8.86
CA PHE A 15 -51.46 -28.70 7.65
C PHE A 15 -50.99 -27.69 6.58
N GLU A 16 -50.86 -28.19 5.34
CA GLU A 16 -50.70 -27.46 4.06
C GLU A 16 -52.06 -27.32 3.36
N VAL A 17 -52.27 -26.20 2.64
CA VAL A 17 -53.15 -26.07 1.43
C VAL A 17 -52.54 -24.92 0.60
N SER A 18 -51.79 -25.14 -0.49
CA SER A 18 -52.15 -25.48 -1.89
C SER A 18 -53.03 -24.49 -2.67
N PHE A 19 -52.43 -23.85 -3.68
CA PHE A 19 -53.10 -23.50 -4.95
C PHE A 19 -52.15 -23.82 -6.11
N GLY A 20 -52.64 -24.61 -7.07
CA GLY A 20 -51.92 -25.01 -8.27
C GLY A 20 -52.64 -24.62 -9.55
N VAL A 21 -51.89 -24.50 -10.64
CA VAL A 21 -52.38 -24.64 -12.02
C VAL A 21 -51.36 -25.47 -12.80
N ARG A 22 -51.89 -26.47 -13.51
CA ARG A 22 -51.22 -27.51 -14.32
C ARG A 22 -50.86 -27.02 -15.72
N LEU A 23 -49.90 -27.70 -16.37
CA LEU A 23 -50.01 -28.21 -17.75
C LEU A 23 -49.01 -29.38 -17.96
N SER A 24 -49.43 -30.39 -18.73
CA SER A 24 -48.80 -31.71 -18.93
C SER A 24 -48.17 -31.87 -20.34
N PRO A 25 -47.40 -32.95 -20.64
CA PRO A 25 -46.34 -33.01 -21.65
C PRO A 25 -46.71 -33.80 -22.94
N PRO A 26 -45.77 -33.99 -23.88
CA PRO A 26 -45.81 -35.13 -24.79
C PRO A 26 -44.50 -35.97 -24.87
N THR A 27 -44.68 -37.27 -24.64
CA THR A 27 -44.22 -38.48 -25.39
C THR A 27 -42.82 -38.67 -25.98
N THR A 28 -42.28 -39.87 -25.73
CA THR A 28 -41.10 -40.57 -26.29
C THR A 28 -41.46 -41.56 -27.42
N SER A 29 -40.60 -41.73 -28.45
CA SER A 29 -40.29 -43.03 -29.12
C SER A 29 -39.09 -42.91 -30.10
N THR A 30 -37.92 -43.51 -29.78
CA THR A 30 -37.27 -44.72 -30.36
C THR A 30 -36.47 -44.58 -31.68
N LEU A 31 -35.13 -44.79 -31.62
CA LEU A 31 -34.36 -45.90 -32.25
C LEU A 31 -32.83 -45.75 -32.04
N ALA A 32 -32.11 -46.88 -32.00
CA ALA A 32 -30.80 -47.13 -31.37
C ALA A 32 -29.57 -47.09 -32.33
N PRO A 33 -28.42 -47.76 -32.06
CA PRO A 33 -27.24 -47.24 -31.34
C PRO A 33 -25.92 -47.30 -32.17
N THR A 34 -24.89 -46.49 -31.86
CA THR A 34 -23.50 -46.86 -32.20
C THR A 34 -22.42 -46.08 -31.42
N THR A 35 -21.52 -46.86 -30.81
CA THR A 35 -20.09 -46.64 -30.54
C THR A 35 -19.63 -45.56 -29.55
N SER A 36 -19.09 -46.03 -28.42
CA SER A 36 -18.14 -45.35 -27.52
C SER A 36 -16.88 -44.83 -28.24
N PRO A 37 -16.19 -43.81 -27.70
CA PRO A 37 -14.93 -44.12 -27.02
C PRO A 37 -14.60 -43.27 -25.77
N THR A 38 -14.07 -43.98 -24.77
CA THR A 38 -12.97 -43.63 -23.83
C THR A 38 -12.78 -42.20 -23.29
N GLN A 39 -12.74 -42.16 -21.95
CA GLN A 39 -12.14 -41.13 -21.10
C GLN A 39 -10.76 -40.69 -21.61
N ALA A 40 -10.55 -39.38 -21.72
CA ALA A 40 -9.24 -38.77 -21.93
C ALA A 40 -8.93 -37.81 -20.77
N ALA A 41 -7.87 -38.14 -20.04
CA ALA A 41 -7.21 -37.27 -19.08
C ALA A 41 -6.72 -35.99 -19.79
N LEU A 42 -6.99 -34.83 -19.20
CA LEU A 42 -6.52 -33.54 -19.70
C LEU A 42 -5.09 -33.29 -19.19
N THR A 43 -4.12 -33.73 -19.99
CA THR A 43 -2.70 -33.38 -19.84
C THR A 43 -2.45 -32.03 -20.52
N ILE A 44 -1.88 -31.08 -19.77
CA ILE A 44 -1.36 -29.81 -20.29
C ILE A 44 -0.19 -30.14 -21.23
N SER A 45 -0.41 -30.06 -22.55
CA SER A 45 0.63 -30.01 -23.58
C SER A 45 0.00 -29.76 -24.94
N GLN A 46 -0.03 -28.51 -25.42
CA GLN A 46 0.02 -28.20 -26.87
C GLN A 46 0.08 -26.68 -27.11
N GLU A 47 1.28 -26.12 -26.98
CA GLU A 47 1.76 -25.13 -27.95
C GLU A 47 3.03 -25.72 -28.55
N LEU A 48 2.92 -26.35 -29.73
CA LEU A 48 4.09 -26.73 -30.51
C LEU A 48 3.79 -26.72 -32.01
N ALA A 49 4.32 -25.71 -32.68
CA ALA A 49 4.92 -25.77 -34.01
C ALA A 49 5.72 -24.44 -34.14
N THR A 50 7.04 -24.40 -34.29
CA THR A 50 7.91 -25.23 -35.13
C THR A 50 9.36 -25.24 -34.61
N GLY A 51 9.95 -26.44 -34.53
CA GLY A 51 11.35 -26.76 -34.84
C GLY A 51 12.49 -25.87 -34.34
N LEU A 52 12.92 -26.12 -33.09
CA LEU A 52 14.31 -26.16 -32.61
C LEU A 52 14.28 -27.04 -31.35
N PRO A 53 15.31 -27.86 -31.03
CA PRO A 53 15.37 -28.52 -29.72
C PRO A 53 15.22 -27.45 -28.63
N PRO A 54 14.61 -27.74 -27.46
CA PRO A 54 14.45 -26.74 -26.41
C PRO A 54 15.82 -26.14 -26.16
N GLN A 55 15.96 -24.83 -26.43
CA GLN A 55 17.22 -24.14 -26.21
C GLN A 55 17.62 -24.43 -24.77
N ILE A 56 18.73 -25.15 -24.59
CA ILE A 56 19.30 -25.39 -23.27
C ILE A 56 19.56 -24.00 -22.70
N CYS A 57 18.79 -23.62 -21.69
CA CYS A 57 18.93 -22.32 -21.07
C CYS A 57 20.32 -22.26 -20.43
N ALA A 58 21.26 -21.57 -21.08
CA ALA A 58 22.65 -21.52 -20.64
C ALA A 58 22.75 -20.95 -19.21
N ASP A 59 21.92 -19.97 -18.89
CA ASP A 59 21.81 -19.37 -17.56
C ASP A 59 21.36 -20.36 -16.49
N ALA A 60 20.48 -21.31 -16.83
CA ALA A 60 19.97 -22.29 -15.89
C ALA A 60 21.07 -23.26 -15.43
N ASN A 61 22.11 -23.48 -16.24
CA ASN A 61 23.21 -24.39 -15.93
C ASN A 61 24.51 -23.66 -15.55
N SER A 62 24.52 -22.33 -15.61
CA SER A 62 25.72 -21.54 -15.35
C SER A 62 26.03 -21.47 -13.86
N LEU A 63 27.18 -22.04 -13.46
CA LEU A 63 27.69 -22.00 -12.08
C LEU A 63 28.27 -20.64 -11.68
N THR A 64 28.52 -19.75 -12.64
CA THR A 64 29.12 -18.43 -12.38
C THR A 64 28.07 -17.35 -12.08
N THR A 65 26.80 -17.62 -12.39
CA THR A 65 25.69 -16.72 -12.05
C THR A 65 25.39 -16.76 -10.55
N PRO A 66 24.80 -15.69 -9.96
CA PRO A 66 24.32 -15.71 -8.57
C PRO A 66 23.42 -16.93 -8.26
N LEU A 67 22.54 -17.31 -9.19
CA LEU A 67 21.70 -18.51 -9.09
C LEU A 67 22.53 -19.81 -9.01
N GLY A 68 23.53 -19.97 -9.88
CA GLY A 68 24.41 -21.15 -9.87
C GLY A 68 25.30 -21.22 -8.63
N LYS A 69 25.81 -20.08 -8.17
CA LYS A 69 26.57 -19.97 -6.91
C LYS A 69 25.72 -20.38 -5.70
N LEU A 70 24.46 -19.96 -5.65
CA LEU A 70 23.51 -20.36 -4.60
C LEU A 70 23.32 -21.88 -4.56
N ARG A 71 23.10 -22.54 -5.70
CA ARG A 71 22.99 -24.02 -5.76
C ARG A 71 24.24 -24.73 -5.25
N THR A 72 25.41 -24.21 -5.60
CA THR A 72 26.69 -24.75 -5.13
C THR A 72 26.82 -24.57 -3.62
N ALA A 73 26.46 -23.40 -3.08
CA ALA A 73 26.51 -23.10 -1.66
C ALA A 73 25.55 -23.96 -0.83
N MET A 74 24.36 -24.29 -1.35
CA MET A 74 23.39 -25.17 -0.70
C MET A 74 23.93 -26.60 -0.45
N ARG A 75 24.93 -27.02 -1.23
CA ARG A 75 25.62 -28.32 -1.12
C ARG A 75 26.99 -28.23 -0.45
N ASN A 76 27.38 -27.06 0.03
CA ASN A 76 28.69 -26.84 0.60
C ASN A 76 28.60 -26.50 2.09
N THR A 77 29.20 -27.36 2.91
CA THR A 77 29.18 -27.28 4.37
C THR A 77 29.86 -26.01 4.91
N SER A 78 30.72 -25.35 4.13
CA SER A 78 31.31 -24.05 4.53
C SER A 78 30.27 -22.94 4.62
N TYR A 79 29.22 -22.99 3.79
CA TYR A 79 28.18 -21.95 3.74
C TYR A 79 27.00 -22.28 4.63
N THR A 80 26.56 -23.54 4.66
CA THR A 80 25.30 -23.92 5.30
C THR A 80 25.35 -23.95 6.82
N GLN A 81 26.54 -24.03 7.41
CA GLN A 81 26.75 -24.26 8.84
C GLN A 81 26.05 -25.57 9.31
N MET A 82 26.50 -26.19 10.40
CA MET A 82 25.89 -27.42 10.94
C MET A 82 25.90 -28.68 10.03
N ASN A 83 26.79 -28.78 9.04
CA ASN A 83 26.86 -29.94 8.10
C ASN A 83 25.51 -30.27 7.43
N ALA A 84 24.67 -29.25 7.20
CA ALA A 84 23.36 -29.41 6.58
C ALA A 84 23.45 -29.18 5.07
N PHE A 85 22.84 -30.05 4.27
CA PHE A 85 22.56 -29.75 2.85
C PHE A 85 21.12 -29.27 2.71
N PHE A 86 20.88 -28.35 1.78
CA PHE A 86 19.54 -27.87 1.47
C PHE A 86 19.09 -28.37 0.09
N ASP A 87 17.91 -28.95 0.02
CA ASP A 87 17.29 -29.42 -1.23
C ASP A 87 16.68 -28.26 -2.03
N ALA A 88 16.18 -27.26 -1.30
CA ALA A 88 15.72 -25.99 -1.83
C ALA A 88 16.08 -24.83 -0.91
N PHE A 89 16.13 -23.61 -1.46
CA PHE A 89 16.34 -22.38 -0.71
C PHE A 89 15.30 -21.33 -1.10
N LEU A 90 14.67 -20.72 -0.11
CA LEU A 90 13.73 -19.62 -0.27
C LEU A 90 14.46 -18.28 -0.19
N VAL A 91 14.27 -17.44 -1.20
CA VAL A 91 14.81 -16.07 -1.25
C VAL A 91 13.65 -15.10 -1.19
N PHE A 92 13.53 -14.39 -0.08
CA PHE A 92 12.50 -13.39 0.16
C PHE A 92 12.92 -12.01 -0.35
N TYR A 93 11.95 -11.19 -0.75
CA TYR A 93 12.17 -9.81 -1.20
C TYR A 93 12.56 -8.83 -0.07
N SER A 94 12.06 -9.03 1.15
CA SER A 94 12.10 -8.03 2.23
C SER A 94 13.45 -7.88 2.94
N ASP A 95 13.57 -6.84 3.77
CA ASP A 95 14.64 -6.65 4.75
C ASP A 95 14.23 -7.17 6.16
N GLU A 96 15.10 -6.99 7.17
CA GLU A 96 14.86 -7.43 8.56
C GLU A 96 13.71 -6.70 9.27
N HIS A 97 13.24 -5.59 8.69
CA HIS A 97 12.16 -4.75 9.19
C HIS A 97 10.87 -4.88 8.37
N LEU A 98 10.89 -5.76 7.37
CA LEU A 98 9.81 -5.98 6.41
C LEU A 98 9.36 -4.69 5.71
N SER A 99 10.32 -3.82 5.39
CA SER A 99 10.08 -2.57 4.66
C SER A 99 9.39 -2.83 3.32
N GLU A 100 8.49 -1.92 2.94
CA GLU A 100 7.78 -1.94 1.66
C GLU A 100 8.75 -2.02 0.47
N GLU A 101 9.77 -1.16 0.50
CA GLU A 101 10.84 -1.13 -0.50
C GLU A 101 12.19 -1.22 0.23
N PRO A 102 12.88 -2.37 0.17
CA PRO A 102 14.18 -2.54 0.77
C PRO A 102 15.24 -1.68 0.07
N SER A 103 16.22 -1.22 0.84
CA SER A 103 17.39 -0.52 0.31
C SER A 103 18.19 -1.43 -0.60
N PRO A 104 18.91 -0.90 -1.62
CA PRO A 104 19.63 -1.71 -2.61
C PRO A 104 20.52 -2.81 -2.02
N GLU A 105 21.17 -2.53 -0.89
CA GLU A 105 22.03 -3.47 -0.17
C GLU A 105 21.29 -4.60 0.56
N GLU A 106 19.96 -4.57 0.63
CA GLU A 106 19.12 -5.62 1.22
C GLU A 106 18.40 -6.47 0.15
N ARG A 107 18.49 -6.12 -1.14
CA ARG A 107 17.73 -6.74 -2.26
C ARG A 107 18.30 -8.08 -2.74
N ARG A 108 18.30 -9.06 -1.84
CA ARG A 108 18.80 -10.43 -2.10
C ARG A 108 18.07 -11.11 -3.25
N LEU A 109 16.74 -10.90 -3.37
CA LEU A 109 15.96 -11.44 -4.49
C LEU A 109 16.43 -10.89 -5.84
N GLU A 110 16.71 -9.59 -5.90
CA GLU A 110 17.25 -8.92 -7.09
C GLU A 110 18.64 -9.45 -7.42
N TYR A 111 19.52 -9.62 -6.42
CA TYR A 111 20.85 -10.21 -6.64
C TYR A 111 20.79 -11.62 -7.23
N ILE A 112 19.91 -12.49 -6.71
CA ILE A 112 19.83 -13.89 -7.14
C ILE A 112 19.12 -14.04 -8.49
N SER A 113 18.06 -13.27 -8.75
CA SER A 113 17.18 -13.49 -9.90
C SER A 113 17.24 -12.39 -10.97
N GLY A 114 17.64 -11.18 -10.62
CA GLY A 114 17.43 -9.97 -11.42
C GLY A 114 16.05 -9.31 -11.23
N TRP A 115 15.17 -9.88 -10.39
CA TRP A 115 13.86 -9.32 -10.10
C TRP A 115 13.92 -8.24 -9.00
N GLU A 116 13.71 -6.99 -9.38
CA GLU A 116 13.65 -5.83 -8.47
C GLU A 116 12.29 -5.65 -7.76
N GLY A 117 11.29 -6.45 -8.11
CA GLY A 117 9.92 -6.33 -7.60
C GLY A 117 9.64 -7.20 -6.38
N VAL A 118 8.45 -7.04 -5.80
CA VAL A 118 7.98 -7.89 -4.70
C VAL A 118 7.82 -9.33 -5.19
N GLY A 119 8.15 -10.29 -4.35
CA GLY A 119 7.95 -11.72 -4.63
C GLY A 119 8.72 -12.61 -3.67
N THR A 120 8.59 -13.91 -3.89
CA THR A 120 9.42 -14.92 -3.22
C THR A 120 9.91 -15.91 -4.27
N ALA A 121 11.20 -16.21 -4.24
CA ALA A 121 11.80 -17.22 -5.10
C ALA A 121 12.07 -18.52 -4.33
N ALA A 122 11.91 -19.65 -5.01
CA ALA A 122 12.38 -20.95 -4.56
C ALA A 122 13.41 -21.49 -5.55
N VAL A 123 14.58 -21.88 -5.05
CA VAL A 123 15.69 -22.41 -5.85
C VAL A 123 15.97 -23.85 -5.43
N LEU A 124 15.95 -24.79 -6.38
CA LEU A 124 16.28 -26.19 -6.12
C LEU A 124 17.77 -26.45 -6.31
N ALA A 125 18.34 -27.30 -5.46
CA ALA A 125 19.77 -27.61 -5.44
C ALA A 125 20.28 -28.31 -6.72
N ASP A 126 19.43 -29.02 -7.47
CA ASP A 126 19.79 -29.87 -8.61
C ASP A 126 19.27 -29.37 -9.97
N GLY A 127 18.70 -28.18 -10.02
CA GLY A 127 18.20 -27.58 -11.26
C GLY A 127 16.70 -27.33 -11.18
N GLY A 128 16.33 -26.05 -11.20
CA GLY A 128 14.97 -25.58 -10.99
C GLY A 128 14.98 -24.27 -10.22
N ALA A 129 14.22 -23.29 -10.67
CA ALA A 129 14.01 -22.04 -9.96
C ALA A 129 12.65 -21.47 -10.37
N ALA A 130 11.85 -21.11 -9.38
CA ALA A 130 10.55 -20.50 -9.58
C ALA A 130 10.43 -19.24 -8.73
N ILE A 131 9.65 -18.28 -9.21
CA ILE A 131 9.37 -17.03 -8.51
C ILE A 131 7.88 -16.73 -8.55
N TRP A 132 7.32 -16.45 -7.38
CA TRP A 132 5.94 -16.02 -7.22
C TRP A 132 5.93 -14.51 -7.11
N VAL A 133 5.22 -13.87 -8.04
CA VAL A 133 5.08 -12.41 -8.11
C VAL A 133 3.59 -12.04 -8.13
N PRO A 134 3.22 -10.84 -7.66
CA PRO A 134 1.83 -10.39 -7.74
C PRO A 134 1.30 -10.36 -9.19
N ALA A 135 0.00 -10.55 -9.39
CA ALA A 135 -0.64 -10.66 -10.71
C ALA A 135 -0.31 -9.48 -11.65
N GLY A 136 -0.26 -8.27 -11.09
CA GLY A 136 0.09 -7.04 -11.83
C GLY A 136 1.51 -7.03 -12.41
N ASP A 137 2.41 -7.84 -11.84
CA ASP A 137 3.84 -7.88 -12.16
C ASP A 137 4.24 -9.09 -13.03
N VAL A 138 3.37 -10.10 -13.17
CA VAL A 138 3.67 -11.35 -13.91
C VAL A 138 4.23 -11.09 -15.31
N ARG A 139 3.62 -10.16 -16.05
CA ARG A 139 4.07 -9.81 -17.41
C ARG A 139 5.46 -9.20 -17.42
N ARG A 140 5.75 -8.33 -16.44
CA ARG A 140 7.06 -7.68 -16.29
C ARG A 140 8.12 -8.70 -15.89
N ALA A 141 7.79 -9.58 -14.95
CA ALA A 141 8.67 -10.67 -14.53
C ALA A 141 9.02 -11.60 -15.69
N ARG A 142 8.03 -12.03 -16.50
CA ARG A 142 8.27 -12.87 -17.70
C ARG A 142 9.12 -12.19 -18.78
N ALA A 143 9.07 -10.86 -18.87
CA ALA A 143 9.87 -10.11 -19.83
C ALA A 143 11.30 -9.82 -19.33
N LEU A 144 11.50 -9.69 -18.01
CA LEU A 144 12.77 -9.32 -17.39
C LEU A 144 13.63 -10.53 -17.04
N LEU A 145 13.04 -11.59 -16.51
CA LEU A 145 13.75 -12.76 -16.01
C LEU A 145 14.18 -13.68 -17.14
N SER A 146 15.36 -14.30 -16.99
CA SER A 146 15.86 -15.27 -17.97
C SER A 146 15.03 -16.56 -17.97
N CYS A 147 15.25 -17.40 -19.00
CA CYS A 147 14.63 -18.72 -19.12
C CYS A 147 14.91 -19.69 -17.95
N ALA A 148 15.82 -19.33 -17.04
CA ALA A 148 16.13 -20.13 -15.85
C ALA A 148 15.03 -20.06 -14.79
N TRP A 149 14.12 -19.09 -14.88
CA TRP A 149 13.08 -18.81 -13.90
C TRP A 149 11.68 -19.15 -14.43
N LEU A 150 10.97 -20.00 -13.70
CA LEU A 150 9.53 -20.16 -13.86
C LEU A 150 8.81 -19.01 -13.12
N VAL A 151 8.07 -18.18 -13.86
CA VAL A 151 7.29 -17.08 -13.29
C VAL A 151 5.86 -17.51 -13.03
N ILE A 152 5.49 -17.51 -11.75
CA ILE A 152 4.18 -17.95 -11.25
C ILE A 152 3.41 -16.73 -10.74
N ASP A 153 2.12 -16.67 -11.05
CA ASP A 153 1.21 -15.68 -10.48
C ASP A 153 0.89 -16.10 -9.03
N GLY A 154 1.36 -15.31 -8.06
CA GLY A 154 1.17 -15.58 -6.65
C GLY A 154 -0.24 -15.31 -6.14
N ASP A 155 -1.06 -14.58 -6.90
CA ASP A 155 -2.42 -14.22 -6.53
C ASP A 155 -3.48 -15.15 -7.19
N ASP A 156 -3.05 -16.05 -8.09
CA ASP A 156 -3.92 -16.99 -8.78
C ASP A 156 -4.00 -18.34 -8.03
N PRO A 157 -5.14 -18.68 -7.41
CA PRO A 157 -5.29 -19.93 -6.66
C PRO A 157 -5.26 -21.19 -7.54
N SER A 158 -5.32 -21.07 -8.87
CA SER A 158 -5.16 -22.20 -9.78
C SER A 158 -3.70 -22.56 -10.07
N GLN A 159 -2.75 -21.67 -9.71
CA GLN A 159 -1.32 -21.90 -9.82
C GLN A 159 -0.78 -22.62 -8.58
N PRO A 160 0.30 -23.41 -8.72
CA PRO A 160 0.89 -24.11 -7.57
C PRO A 160 1.46 -23.11 -6.56
N THR A 161 1.20 -23.35 -5.29
CA THR A 161 1.88 -22.65 -4.19
C THR A 161 3.37 -23.04 -4.13
N ILE A 162 4.16 -22.26 -3.38
CA ILE A 162 5.59 -22.55 -3.14
C ILE A 162 5.79 -23.99 -2.63
N VAL A 163 4.94 -24.41 -1.69
CA VAL A 163 5.04 -25.75 -1.07
C VAL A 163 4.68 -26.84 -2.07
N GLU A 164 3.59 -26.67 -2.82
CA GLU A 164 3.15 -27.64 -3.83
C GLU A 164 4.19 -27.80 -4.93
N TRP A 165 4.76 -26.70 -5.44
CA TRP A 165 5.79 -26.75 -6.46
C TRP A 165 7.04 -27.48 -5.98
N ILE A 166 7.55 -27.14 -4.78
CA ILE A 166 8.72 -27.83 -4.21
C ILE A 166 8.43 -29.34 -4.04
N SER A 167 7.24 -29.69 -3.57
CA SER A 167 6.88 -31.09 -3.28
C SER A 167 6.67 -31.92 -4.55
N GLN A 168 6.12 -31.32 -5.61
CA GLN A 168 5.98 -31.94 -6.93
C GLN A 168 7.34 -32.23 -7.58
N GLU A 169 8.28 -31.30 -7.47
CA GLU A 169 9.65 -31.47 -7.99
C GLU A 169 10.50 -32.39 -7.09
N ARG A 170 10.04 -32.67 -5.85
CA ARG A 170 10.77 -33.46 -4.81
C ARG A 170 9.91 -34.54 -4.15
N PRO A 171 9.31 -35.49 -4.90
CA PRO A 171 8.43 -36.49 -4.30
C PRO A 171 9.20 -37.43 -3.35
N GLY A 172 8.63 -37.67 -2.16
CA GLY A 172 9.04 -38.76 -1.26
C GLY A 172 10.35 -38.57 -0.49
N ARG A 173 10.85 -37.33 -0.33
CA ARG A 173 12.09 -37.04 0.42
C ARG A 173 11.84 -36.25 1.70
N ASN A 174 12.40 -36.73 2.82
CA ASN A 174 12.65 -35.90 4.00
C ASN A 174 13.81 -34.95 3.69
N GLY A 175 13.48 -33.73 3.26
CA GLY A 175 14.44 -32.73 2.79
C GLY A 175 14.50 -31.49 3.69
N ARG A 176 15.58 -30.71 3.54
CA ARG A 176 15.73 -29.43 4.25
C ARG A 176 15.59 -28.28 3.26
N ILE A 177 14.75 -27.32 3.63
CA ILE A 177 14.52 -26.09 2.90
C ILE A 177 15.14 -24.96 3.69
N GLY A 178 16.13 -24.27 3.10
CA GLY A 178 16.76 -23.12 3.74
C GLY A 178 15.96 -21.84 3.49
N GLY A 179 15.98 -20.91 4.43
CA GLY A 179 15.45 -19.56 4.22
C GLY A 179 15.77 -18.62 5.38
N ASP A 180 15.80 -17.31 5.14
CA ASP A 180 16.07 -16.34 6.20
C ASP A 180 14.78 -15.86 6.87
N ALA A 181 14.49 -16.39 8.06
CA ALA A 181 13.37 -16.01 8.92
C ALA A 181 13.39 -14.53 9.35
N ARG A 182 14.48 -13.79 9.15
CA ARG A 182 14.52 -12.33 9.37
C ARG A 182 13.78 -11.56 8.28
N LEU A 183 13.63 -12.13 7.09
CA LEU A 183 13.18 -11.43 5.87
C LEU A 183 11.72 -11.72 5.49
N THR A 184 10.97 -12.39 6.37
CA THR A 184 9.55 -12.70 6.20
C THR A 184 8.81 -12.59 7.53
N SER A 185 7.50 -12.34 7.45
CA SER A 185 6.65 -12.19 8.63
C SER A 185 6.51 -13.49 9.42
N VAL A 186 6.14 -13.36 10.69
CA VAL A 186 5.83 -14.52 11.55
C VAL A 186 4.77 -15.41 10.91
N GLY A 187 3.70 -14.83 10.38
CA GLY A 187 2.57 -15.57 9.82
C GLY A 187 2.95 -16.36 8.58
N GLU A 188 3.64 -15.74 7.63
CA GLU A 188 4.10 -16.41 6.41
C GLU A 188 5.09 -17.54 6.71
N TRP A 189 6.06 -17.31 7.60
CA TRP A 189 7.02 -18.36 7.98
C TRP A 189 6.32 -19.54 8.65
N GLN A 190 5.36 -19.28 9.54
CA GLN A 190 4.59 -20.34 10.20
C GLN A 190 3.75 -21.14 9.21
N MET A 191 3.08 -20.46 8.28
CA MET A 191 2.31 -21.10 7.21
C MET A 191 3.20 -21.96 6.32
N LEU A 192 4.32 -21.41 5.83
CA LEU A 192 5.29 -22.16 5.01
C LEU A 192 5.86 -23.36 5.77
N SER A 193 6.27 -23.16 7.02
CA SER A 193 6.82 -24.23 7.87
C SER A 193 5.80 -25.35 8.10
N ALA A 194 4.55 -25.01 8.41
CA ALA A 194 3.50 -26.01 8.66
C ALA A 194 3.14 -26.77 7.38
N ASN A 195 3.05 -26.06 6.24
CA ASN A 195 2.74 -26.67 4.95
C ASN A 195 3.86 -27.60 4.48
N LEU A 196 5.13 -27.18 4.59
CA LEU A 196 6.29 -28.01 4.27
C LEU A 196 6.38 -29.24 5.17
N GLN A 197 6.10 -29.10 6.47
CA GLN A 197 6.11 -30.23 7.40
C GLN A 197 5.08 -31.31 7.03
N ARG A 198 3.91 -30.92 6.50
CA ARG A 198 2.89 -31.88 6.01
C ARG A 198 3.39 -32.71 4.83
N GLU A 199 4.31 -32.17 4.05
CA GLU A 199 4.97 -32.83 2.91
C GLU A 199 6.29 -33.54 3.31
N GLY A 200 6.60 -33.62 4.61
CA GLY A 200 7.84 -34.24 5.12
C GLY A 200 9.10 -33.37 4.99
N LEU A 201 8.95 -32.10 4.63
CA LEU A 201 10.05 -31.14 4.45
C LEU A 201 10.23 -30.25 5.68
N GLN A 202 11.47 -29.90 6.00
CA GLN A 202 11.79 -29.03 7.14
C GLN A 202 12.29 -27.66 6.67
N LEU A 203 11.59 -26.60 7.04
CA LEU A 203 12.06 -25.23 6.85
C LEU A 203 13.07 -24.85 7.95
N VAL A 204 14.26 -24.40 7.55
CA VAL A 204 15.40 -24.13 8.44
C VAL A 204 15.82 -22.67 8.28
N HIS A 205 15.92 -21.95 9.40
CA HIS A 205 16.43 -20.59 9.42
C HIS A 205 17.93 -20.56 9.06
N MET A 206 18.26 -19.93 7.93
CA MET A 206 19.62 -19.83 7.41
C MET A 206 19.94 -18.40 6.95
N PRO A 207 20.39 -17.50 7.86
CA PRO A 207 20.53 -16.08 7.57
C PRO A 207 21.77 -15.67 6.75
N THR A 208 22.86 -16.44 6.80
CA THR A 208 24.16 -15.98 6.27
C THR A 208 24.42 -16.37 4.83
N LEU A 209 23.70 -17.35 4.27
CA LEU A 209 24.09 -18.02 3.03
C LEU A 209 24.13 -17.07 1.83
N VAL A 210 23.04 -16.36 1.57
CA VAL A 210 22.97 -15.41 0.44
C VAL A 210 23.89 -14.20 0.66
N ASP A 211 24.00 -13.76 1.92
CA ASP A 211 24.85 -12.62 2.29
C ASP A 211 26.33 -12.91 2.05
N GLN A 212 26.81 -14.10 2.41
CA GLN A 212 28.19 -14.53 2.16
C GLN A 212 28.50 -14.55 0.66
N LEU A 213 27.61 -15.14 -0.15
CA LEU A 213 27.78 -15.19 -1.61
C LEU A 213 27.83 -13.79 -2.24
N TRP A 214 26.96 -12.90 -1.79
CA TRP A 214 26.91 -11.55 -2.33
C TRP A 214 28.13 -10.71 -1.93
N ASN A 215 28.64 -10.91 -0.72
CA ASN A 215 29.86 -10.25 -0.24
C ASN A 215 31.13 -10.77 -0.95
N GLU A 216 31.14 -12.03 -1.38
CA GLU A 216 32.21 -12.64 -2.19
C GLU A 216 32.12 -12.29 -3.68
N GLU A 217 31.12 -11.49 -4.10
CA GLU A 217 30.95 -11.12 -5.50
C GLU A 217 32.09 -10.24 -6.00
N MET A 218 32.69 -10.70 -7.11
CA MET A 218 33.86 -10.07 -7.72
C MET A 218 33.47 -9.16 -8.88
N ASP A 219 32.31 -9.40 -9.51
CA ASP A 219 31.77 -8.51 -10.53
C ASP A 219 31.38 -7.15 -9.90
N PRO A 220 32.05 -6.03 -10.25
CA PRO A 220 31.77 -4.73 -9.65
C PRO A 220 30.34 -4.25 -9.85
N MET A 221 29.66 -4.69 -10.92
CA MET A 221 28.28 -4.30 -11.22
C MET A 221 27.25 -5.08 -10.40
N LYS A 222 27.65 -6.23 -9.83
CA LYS A 222 26.79 -7.11 -9.02
C LYS A 222 27.17 -7.14 -7.54
N ARG A 223 28.32 -6.57 -7.18
CA ARG A 223 28.78 -6.48 -5.80
C ARG A 223 27.72 -5.78 -4.94
N ARG A 224 27.56 -6.30 -3.72
CA ARG A 224 26.62 -5.72 -2.75
C ARG A 224 26.94 -4.25 -2.51
N PRO A 225 25.97 -3.34 -2.68
CA PRO A 225 26.15 -1.94 -2.32
C PRO A 225 26.54 -1.80 -0.84
N GLU A 226 27.30 -0.76 -0.51
CA GLU A 226 27.61 -0.48 0.89
C GLU A 226 26.38 0.05 1.62
N PHE A 227 26.18 -0.41 2.86
CA PHE A 227 25.21 0.18 3.75
C PHE A 227 25.49 1.67 3.95
N SER A 228 24.42 2.47 3.99
CA SER A 228 24.50 3.89 4.31
C SER A 228 25.30 4.11 5.61
N ARG A 229 26.24 5.05 5.60
CA ARG A 229 26.99 5.48 6.81
C ARG A 229 26.44 6.79 7.38
N ILE A 230 25.35 7.31 6.82
CA ILE A 230 24.73 8.55 7.25
C ILE A 230 24.14 8.34 8.64
N VAL A 231 24.45 9.28 9.54
CA VAL A 231 23.97 9.27 10.93
C VAL A 231 22.54 9.78 11.01
N ALA A 232 21.82 9.33 12.03
CA ALA A 232 20.50 9.83 12.34
C ALA A 232 20.55 11.31 12.75
N ASN A 233 19.50 12.04 12.39
CA ASN A 233 19.27 13.42 12.76
C ASN A 233 18.05 13.52 13.67
N LEU A 234 18.04 14.55 14.52
CA LEU A 234 16.89 14.87 15.35
C LEU A 234 15.78 15.46 14.50
N HIS A 235 14.55 15.00 14.71
CA HIS A 235 13.36 15.63 14.15
C HIS A 235 12.93 16.77 15.06
N LYS A 236 12.88 17.99 14.53
CA LYS A 236 12.67 19.21 15.32
C LYS A 236 11.29 19.22 15.97
N MET A 237 11.20 19.79 17.18
CA MET A 237 9.94 19.93 17.93
C MET A 237 8.88 20.74 17.17
N ASP A 238 9.30 21.69 16.33
CA ASP A 238 8.39 22.45 15.44
C ASP A 238 7.61 21.56 14.47
N TYR A 239 8.12 20.36 14.19
CA TYR A 239 7.51 19.37 13.29
C TYR A 239 6.87 18.23 14.05
N THR A 240 7.45 17.79 15.18
CA THR A 240 6.94 16.64 15.95
C THR A 240 5.86 17.01 16.96
N GLY A 241 5.86 18.24 17.48
CA GLY A 241 4.89 18.76 18.46
C GLY A 241 4.98 18.16 19.87
N VAL A 242 5.42 16.91 20.00
CA VAL A 242 5.56 16.18 21.25
C VAL A 242 6.92 15.50 21.34
N THR A 243 7.43 15.33 22.54
CA THR A 243 8.73 14.73 22.82
C THR A 243 8.68 13.21 22.71
N TRP A 244 9.84 12.57 22.51
CA TRP A 244 9.94 11.11 22.49
C TRP A 244 9.50 10.48 23.82
N ARG A 245 9.69 11.19 24.95
CA ARG A 245 9.27 10.72 26.28
C ARG A 245 7.75 10.67 26.43
N GLU A 246 7.06 11.69 25.93
CA GLU A 246 5.59 11.72 25.92
C GLU A 246 5.04 10.61 25.01
N LYS A 247 5.68 10.36 23.86
CA LYS A 247 5.33 9.24 22.98
C LYS A 247 5.52 7.89 23.67
N VAL A 248 6.66 7.66 24.31
CA VAL A 248 6.92 6.43 25.10
C VAL A 248 5.90 6.29 26.23
N TRP A 249 5.52 7.38 26.90
CA TRP A 249 4.49 7.35 27.93
C TRP A 249 3.12 6.94 27.37
N ALA A 250 2.71 7.50 26.23
CA ALA A 250 1.48 7.10 25.54
C ALA A 250 1.50 5.60 25.17
N VAL A 251 2.60 5.11 24.60
CA VAL A 251 2.76 3.68 24.29
C VAL A 251 2.67 2.82 25.55
N ARG A 252 3.33 3.21 26.65
CA ARG A 252 3.23 2.47 27.92
C ARG A 252 1.81 2.42 28.47
N ASN A 253 0.99 3.44 28.25
CA ASN A 253 -0.43 3.40 28.63
C ASN A 253 -1.20 2.34 27.83
N GLU A 254 -0.95 2.25 26.53
CA GLU A 254 -1.54 1.21 25.66
C GLU A 254 -1.05 -0.19 26.05
N LEU A 255 0.22 -0.36 26.40
CA LEU A 255 0.72 -1.66 26.87
C LEU A 255 0.01 -2.10 28.17
N ARG A 256 -0.31 -1.16 29.08
CA ARG A 256 -1.09 -1.49 30.28
C ARG A 256 -2.52 -1.91 29.95
N SER A 257 -3.19 -1.26 28.98
CA SER A 257 -4.55 -1.65 28.58
C SER A 257 -4.58 -3.03 27.90
N MET A 258 -3.49 -3.41 27.22
CA MET A 258 -3.31 -4.72 26.58
C MET A 258 -2.77 -5.81 27.53
N ALA A 259 -2.47 -5.46 28.80
CA ALA A 259 -1.81 -6.34 29.77
C ALA A 259 -0.47 -6.92 29.25
N ALA A 260 0.31 -6.09 28.56
CA ALA A 260 1.67 -6.39 28.08
C ALA A 260 2.73 -5.73 28.98
N ASP A 261 3.79 -6.46 29.31
CA ASP A 261 4.89 -5.96 30.14
C ASP A 261 5.93 -5.18 29.32
N ALA A 262 6.07 -5.55 28.05
CA ALA A 262 6.95 -4.91 27.08
C ALA A 262 6.42 -5.07 25.65
N MET A 263 7.02 -4.32 24.73
CA MET A 263 6.78 -4.41 23.29
C MET A 263 8.10 -4.34 22.53
N VAL A 264 8.17 -5.11 21.44
CA VAL A 264 9.23 -4.95 20.43
C VAL A 264 8.70 -4.08 19.29
N VAL A 265 9.41 -3.01 18.97
CA VAL A 265 9.13 -2.13 17.82
C VAL A 265 10.09 -2.50 16.71
N THR A 266 9.52 -3.05 15.61
CA THR A 266 10.27 -3.54 14.45
C THR A 266 10.11 -2.66 13.23
N ALA A 267 8.97 -2.01 13.03
CA ALA A 267 8.75 -1.16 11.87
C ALA A 267 9.58 0.13 11.97
N LEU A 268 10.31 0.47 10.90
CA LEU A 268 11.27 1.58 10.91
C LEU A 268 10.61 2.96 11.09
N ASP A 269 9.40 3.12 10.57
CA ASP A 269 8.61 4.34 10.72
C ASP A 269 8.12 4.55 12.16
N GLU A 270 7.77 3.46 12.86
CA GLU A 270 7.45 3.52 14.29
C GLU A 270 8.66 3.87 15.14
N VAL A 271 9.84 3.31 14.84
CA VAL A 271 11.08 3.66 15.54
C VAL A 271 11.42 5.13 15.35
N ALA A 272 11.37 5.62 14.10
CA ALA A 272 11.61 7.01 13.77
C ALA A 272 10.62 7.96 14.45
N TRP A 273 9.33 7.62 14.46
CA TRP A 273 8.30 8.42 15.12
C TRP A 273 8.46 8.43 16.64
N LEU A 274 8.66 7.27 17.25
CA LEU A 274 8.75 7.11 18.70
C LEU A 274 9.91 7.92 19.29
N LEU A 275 11.07 7.86 18.64
CA LEU A 275 12.31 8.47 19.12
C LEU A 275 12.50 9.92 18.63
N ASN A 276 11.61 10.45 17.78
CA ASN A 276 11.79 11.73 17.09
C ASN A 276 13.14 11.83 16.37
N ILE A 277 13.55 10.76 15.69
CA ILE A 277 14.77 10.73 14.88
C ILE A 277 14.44 10.37 13.44
N ARG A 278 15.28 10.81 12.51
CA ARG A 278 15.19 10.50 11.09
C ARG A 278 16.53 10.01 10.57
N GLY A 279 16.50 9.11 9.60
CA GLY A 279 17.68 8.50 8.99
C GLY A 279 17.65 8.57 7.46
N ARG A 280 18.58 7.85 6.83
CA ARG A 280 18.67 7.69 5.36
C ARG A 280 18.99 6.23 5.00
N ASP A 281 18.39 5.30 5.72
CA ASP A 281 18.61 3.86 5.52
C ASP A 281 17.51 3.25 4.65
N ASN A 282 16.42 3.97 4.40
CA ASN A 282 15.39 3.60 3.44
C ASN A 282 15.42 4.58 2.24
N PRO A 283 15.25 4.10 0.99
CA PRO A 283 15.36 4.94 -0.21
C PRO A 283 14.26 6.00 -0.34
N TYR A 284 13.07 5.73 0.20
CA TYR A 284 11.87 6.56 -0.05
C TYR A 284 11.21 7.06 1.24
N ALA A 285 11.83 6.85 2.39
CA ALA A 285 11.41 7.40 3.65
C ALA A 285 12.63 7.73 4.52
N PRO A 286 12.61 8.83 5.30
CA PRO A 286 13.75 9.26 6.11
C PRO A 286 13.87 8.42 7.41
N LEU A 287 14.10 7.12 7.25
CA LEU A 287 14.08 6.13 8.32
C LEU A 287 15.49 5.66 8.69
N LEU A 288 15.64 5.23 9.94
CA LEU A 288 16.88 4.69 10.49
C LEU A 288 16.69 3.19 10.74
N LYS A 289 17.61 2.35 10.26
CA LYS A 289 17.62 0.92 10.57
C LYS A 289 17.89 0.72 12.08
N ALA A 290 16.85 0.40 12.85
CA ALA A 290 16.94 0.20 14.28
C ALA A 290 15.73 -0.58 14.82
N PHE A 291 15.91 -1.24 15.97
CA PHE A 291 14.82 -1.80 16.75
C PHE A 291 14.70 -1.06 18.09
N VAL A 292 13.53 -1.11 18.71
CA VAL A 292 13.33 -0.62 20.09
C VAL A 292 12.58 -1.67 20.91
N ILE A 293 13.03 -1.92 22.14
CA ILE A 293 12.24 -2.61 23.15
C ILE A 293 11.79 -1.58 24.18
N ILE A 294 10.48 -1.49 24.40
CA ILE A 294 9.88 -0.62 25.41
C ILE A 294 9.34 -1.53 26.51
N SER A 295 9.82 -1.33 27.74
CA SER A 295 9.24 -1.96 28.93
C SER A 295 8.62 -0.91 29.84
N SER A 296 7.96 -1.36 30.91
CA SER A 296 7.54 -0.48 32.01
C SER A 296 8.71 0.23 32.72
N LYS A 297 9.93 -0.29 32.60
CA LYS A 297 11.12 0.13 33.37
C LYS A 297 12.16 0.87 32.56
N ASP A 298 12.29 0.57 31.27
CA ASP A 298 13.36 1.08 30.41
C ASP A 298 12.96 1.14 28.93
N VAL A 299 13.81 1.79 28.14
CA VAL A 299 13.75 1.81 26.68
C VAL A 299 15.12 1.39 26.15
N ARG A 300 15.16 0.35 25.33
CA ARG A 300 16.39 -0.21 24.75
C ARG A 300 16.35 -0.03 23.24
N VAL A 301 17.31 0.70 22.69
CA VAL A 301 17.44 1.01 21.26
C VAL A 301 18.59 0.17 20.70
N TYR A 302 18.34 -0.55 19.61
CA TYR A 302 19.31 -1.39 18.92
C TYR A 302 19.57 -0.78 17.55
N ALA A 303 20.77 -0.23 17.33
CA ALA A 303 21.13 0.45 16.09
C ALA A 303 22.53 0.04 15.64
N PRO A 304 22.83 0.06 14.32
CA PRO A 304 24.18 -0.22 13.84
C PRO A 304 25.20 0.75 14.46
N PRO A 305 26.44 0.30 14.73
CA PRO A 305 27.48 1.17 15.26
C PRO A 305 27.68 2.42 14.41
N GLY A 306 27.91 3.56 15.06
CA GLY A 306 28.13 4.85 14.38
C GLY A 306 26.86 5.56 13.87
N LYS A 307 25.68 4.92 13.88
CA LYS A 307 24.44 5.54 13.38
C LYS A 307 23.86 6.65 14.24
N LEU A 308 24.09 6.60 15.55
CA LEU A 308 23.60 7.59 16.50
C LEU A 308 24.75 8.53 16.89
N SER A 309 24.67 9.79 16.43
CA SER A 309 25.61 10.85 16.75
C SER A 309 25.51 11.28 18.23
N MET A 310 26.53 11.99 18.74
CA MET A 310 26.52 12.47 20.13
C MET A 310 25.28 13.33 20.47
N PRO A 311 24.86 14.31 19.63
CA PRO A 311 23.65 15.09 19.92
C PRO A 311 22.38 14.23 20.01
N VAL A 312 22.25 13.20 19.18
CA VAL A 312 21.12 12.26 19.24
C VAL A 312 21.17 11.44 20.53
N ARG A 313 22.34 10.92 20.89
CA ARG A 313 22.53 10.15 22.14
C ARG A 313 22.25 10.99 23.38
N GLU A 314 22.59 12.27 23.36
CA GLU A 314 22.31 13.22 24.45
C GLU A 314 20.80 13.45 24.63
N ILE A 315 20.06 13.73 23.56
CA ILE A 315 18.60 13.92 23.61
C ILE A 315 17.85 12.65 24.04
N LEU A 316 18.35 11.48 23.62
CA LEU A 316 17.85 10.18 24.07
C LEU A 316 18.33 9.81 25.49
N ALA A 317 19.05 10.71 26.16
CA ALA A 317 19.57 10.59 27.53
C ALA A 317 20.32 9.27 27.77
N VAL A 318 21.15 8.87 26.80
CA VAL A 318 21.91 7.61 26.86
C VAL A 318 22.90 7.59 28.03
N TYR A 319 23.52 8.74 28.33
CA TYR A 319 24.57 8.84 29.36
C TYR A 319 24.05 9.23 30.75
N ASN A 320 22.79 9.66 30.89
CA ASN A 320 22.26 10.24 32.14
C ASN A 320 21.26 9.31 32.85
N CYS A 321 21.46 7.99 32.75
CA CYS A 321 20.48 6.98 33.17
C CYS A 321 20.67 6.48 34.62
N TYR A 322 20.99 7.39 35.55
CA TYR A 322 21.43 7.02 36.91
C TYR A 322 20.33 7.03 37.98
N THR A 323 19.27 7.83 37.83
CA THR A 323 18.29 8.07 38.90
C THR A 323 16.83 7.70 38.56
N ASN A 324 16.49 7.56 37.27
CA ASN A 324 15.13 7.20 36.85
C ASN A 324 15.14 6.48 35.48
N SER A 325 15.14 5.15 35.48
CA SER A 325 15.28 4.31 34.28
C SER A 325 14.18 4.50 33.24
N ASN A 326 13.04 5.09 33.65
CA ASN A 326 11.89 5.32 32.79
C ASN A 326 12.09 6.48 31.80
N ASN A 327 13.08 7.36 32.03
CA ASN A 327 13.28 8.62 31.29
C ASN A 327 14.58 8.68 30.46
N CYS A 328 15.30 7.57 30.36
CA CYS A 328 16.52 7.41 29.57
C CYS A 328 16.41 6.22 28.62
N THR A 329 17.32 6.16 27.64
CA THR A 329 17.46 5.02 26.73
C THR A 329 18.79 4.31 26.95
N ARG A 330 18.82 3.01 26.68
CA ARG A 330 20.06 2.23 26.53
C ARG A 330 20.27 1.96 25.06
N VAL A 331 21.48 2.21 24.55
CA VAL A 331 21.82 1.94 23.14
C VAL A 331 22.71 0.72 23.06
N ASN A 332 22.22 -0.32 22.40
CA ASN A 332 22.90 -1.60 22.19
C ASN A 332 23.23 -1.79 20.71
N GLU A 333 24.11 -2.75 20.42
CA GLU A 333 24.45 -3.12 19.05
C GLU A 333 23.23 -3.77 18.35
N TYR A 334 23.00 -3.42 17.09
CA TYR A 334 21.85 -3.87 16.29
C TYR A 334 21.53 -5.37 16.40
N THR A 335 22.53 -6.24 16.28
CA THR A 335 22.36 -7.71 16.24
C THR A 335 22.03 -8.32 17.60
N THR A 336 22.30 -7.61 18.70
CA THR A 336 22.11 -8.13 20.07
C THR A 336 20.65 -8.20 20.50
N ILE A 337 19.73 -7.64 19.71
CA ILE A 337 18.28 -7.74 20.00
C ILE A 337 17.82 -9.19 20.14
N TYR A 338 18.30 -10.09 19.28
CA TYR A 338 17.86 -11.48 19.29
C TYR A 338 18.26 -12.20 20.58
N SER A 339 19.48 -11.95 21.08
CA SER A 339 19.95 -12.54 22.36
C SER A 339 19.32 -11.87 23.57
N ASP A 340 19.02 -10.58 23.51
CA ASP A 340 18.30 -9.87 24.56
C ASP A 340 16.85 -10.32 24.69
N LEU A 341 16.15 -10.57 23.57
CA LEU A 341 14.81 -11.13 23.56
C LEU A 341 14.76 -12.54 24.15
N ARG A 342 15.77 -13.38 23.88
CA ARG A 342 15.90 -14.72 24.48
C ARG A 342 16.09 -14.66 25.99
N ARG A 343 16.71 -13.60 26.50
CA ARG A 343 16.99 -13.36 27.92
C ARG A 343 15.96 -12.45 28.60
N ALA A 344 14.92 -12.03 27.89
CA ALA A 344 13.91 -11.11 28.40
C ALA A 344 13.23 -11.69 29.66
N THR A 345 13.14 -10.89 30.71
CA THR A 345 12.55 -11.30 32.00
C THR A 345 11.06 -11.01 32.07
N GLU A 346 10.56 -10.16 31.17
CA GLU A 346 9.16 -9.83 30.99
C GLU A 346 8.32 -11.08 30.72
N SER A 347 7.09 -11.11 31.25
CA SER A 347 6.22 -12.29 31.16
C SER A 347 5.37 -12.28 29.89
N LYS A 348 4.91 -11.10 29.47
CA LYS A 348 4.18 -10.89 28.22
C LYS A 348 4.82 -9.79 27.38
N ILE A 349 5.28 -10.15 26.19
CA ILE A 349 5.93 -9.25 25.23
C ILE A 349 5.03 -9.14 24.00
N LEU A 350 4.59 -7.92 23.70
CA LEU A 350 3.85 -7.59 22.49
C LEU A 350 4.78 -7.71 21.28
N ILE A 351 4.38 -8.55 20.34
CA ILE A 351 5.00 -8.74 19.04
C ILE A 351 4.01 -8.21 17.99
N PRO A 352 4.37 -7.15 17.24
CA PRO A 352 3.49 -6.56 16.25
C PRO A 352 3.01 -7.59 15.21
N THR A 353 1.70 -7.70 15.02
CA THR A 353 1.10 -8.44 13.91
C THR A 353 1.10 -7.62 12.64
N ALA A 354 0.82 -8.27 11.50
CA ALA A 354 0.61 -7.56 10.24
C ALA A 354 -0.58 -6.59 10.34
N GLY A 355 -0.40 -5.41 9.76
CA GLY A 355 -1.43 -4.45 9.40
C GLY A 355 -1.77 -4.57 7.91
N THR A 356 -2.14 -3.46 7.27
CA THR A 356 -2.44 -3.46 5.84
C THR A 356 -1.17 -3.27 5.00
N PHE A 357 -0.24 -2.41 5.42
CA PHE A 357 1.03 -2.20 4.73
C PHE A 357 2.21 -2.79 5.49
N GLN A 358 2.25 -2.62 6.82
CA GLN A 358 3.25 -3.23 7.68
C GLN A 358 2.98 -4.74 7.79
N ARG A 359 4.00 -5.56 7.55
CA ARG A 359 3.90 -7.02 7.61
C ARG A 359 4.11 -7.59 9.03
N GLY A 360 4.15 -6.73 10.04
CA GLY A 360 4.40 -7.08 11.44
C GLY A 360 5.87 -7.33 11.75
N ALA A 361 6.14 -8.11 12.79
CA ALA A 361 7.50 -8.54 13.11
C ALA A 361 7.99 -9.67 12.20
N SER A 362 9.31 -9.79 12.05
CA SER A 362 9.91 -10.93 11.36
C SER A 362 9.79 -12.22 12.18
N ALA A 363 9.80 -13.37 11.51
CA ALA A 363 9.75 -14.67 12.16
C ALA A 363 10.92 -14.87 13.15
N ALA A 364 12.12 -14.36 12.83
CA ALA A 364 13.29 -14.43 13.70
C ALA A 364 13.12 -13.66 15.04
N ILE A 365 12.44 -12.50 15.02
CA ILE A 365 12.10 -11.75 16.24
C ILE A 365 11.16 -12.59 17.11
N ALA A 366 10.10 -13.14 16.52
CA ALA A 366 9.17 -13.97 17.28
C ALA A 366 9.81 -15.24 17.83
N GLN A 367 10.62 -15.93 17.03
CA GLN A 367 11.36 -17.13 17.45
C GLN A 367 12.35 -16.83 18.59
N SER A 368 12.87 -15.61 18.69
CA SER A 368 13.75 -15.19 19.78
C SER A 368 13.02 -14.96 21.10
N VAL A 369 11.70 -14.85 21.12
CA VAL A 369 10.87 -14.77 22.33
C VAL A 369 10.31 -16.15 22.64
N SER A 370 10.31 -16.59 23.91
CA SER A 370 9.69 -17.87 24.30
C SER A 370 8.19 -17.89 23.98
N GLN A 371 7.66 -19.00 23.46
CA GLN A 371 6.26 -19.09 23.00
C GLN A 371 5.24 -18.65 24.07
N ALA A 372 5.43 -19.06 25.33
CA ALA A 372 4.55 -18.69 26.44
C ALA A 372 4.52 -17.19 26.77
N LYS A 373 5.50 -16.41 26.27
CA LYS A 373 5.62 -14.97 26.52
C LYS A 373 5.09 -14.10 25.38
N ARG A 374 4.72 -14.68 24.24
CA ARG A 374 4.36 -13.92 23.02
C ARG A 374 2.93 -13.42 23.11
N LEU A 375 2.72 -12.12 22.91
CA LEU A 375 1.41 -11.52 22.69
C LEU A 375 1.37 -10.93 21.28
N PHE A 376 0.63 -11.55 20.37
CA PHE A 376 0.48 -11.07 19.00
C PHE A 376 -0.70 -10.11 18.92
N GLN A 377 -0.43 -8.81 18.72
CA GLN A 377 -1.43 -7.77 18.45
C GLN A 377 -0.85 -6.68 17.54
N PRO A 378 -1.69 -5.87 16.87
CA PRO A 378 -1.22 -4.70 16.13
C PRO A 378 -0.46 -3.74 17.03
N SER A 379 0.55 -3.07 16.50
CA SER A 379 1.29 -2.06 17.25
C SER A 379 0.36 -0.89 17.63
N PRO A 380 0.32 -0.46 18.90
CA PRO A 380 -0.42 0.75 19.27
C PRO A 380 0.17 2.02 18.64
N ILE A 381 1.46 2.02 18.28
CA ILE A 381 2.13 3.16 17.67
C ILE A 381 1.50 3.51 16.32
N VAL A 382 1.02 2.52 15.57
CA VAL A 382 0.29 2.71 14.31
C VAL A 382 -0.83 3.72 14.46
N TYR A 383 -1.67 3.56 15.49
CA TYR A 383 -2.80 4.46 15.73
C TYR A 383 -2.38 5.82 16.27
N LEU A 384 -1.37 5.85 17.16
CA LEU A 384 -0.85 7.07 17.75
C LEU A 384 -0.21 7.99 16.71
N LYS A 385 0.55 7.45 15.76
CA LYS A 385 1.20 8.24 14.70
C LYS A 385 0.26 8.59 13.53
N ALA A 386 -0.77 7.77 13.31
CA ALA A 386 -1.77 8.06 12.29
C ALA A 386 -2.53 9.37 12.61
N GLN A 387 -2.77 9.66 13.89
CA GLN A 387 -3.43 10.88 14.38
C GLN A 387 -2.43 12.02 14.54
N LYS A 388 -2.25 12.84 13.50
CA LYS A 388 -1.25 13.91 13.52
C LYS A 388 -1.67 15.00 14.51
N ASN A 389 -0.71 15.45 15.32
CA ASN A 389 -0.92 16.59 16.20
C ASN A 389 -0.81 17.92 15.42
N GLN A 390 -1.04 19.05 16.08
CA GLN A 390 -1.09 20.35 15.41
C GLN A 390 0.23 20.77 14.75
N ALA A 391 1.38 20.37 15.28
CA ALA A 391 2.69 20.65 14.66
C ALA A 391 2.86 19.81 13.39
N GLU A 392 2.54 18.52 13.46
CA GLU A 392 2.58 17.61 12.31
C GLU A 392 1.58 18.03 11.22
N ILE A 393 0.36 18.44 11.57
CA ILE A 393 -0.64 18.98 10.63
C ILE A 393 -0.11 20.23 9.90
N LYS A 394 0.50 21.18 10.64
CA LYS A 394 1.11 22.37 10.05
C LYS A 394 2.27 22.00 9.12
N GLY A 395 3.11 21.05 9.54
CA GLY A 395 4.21 20.52 8.75
C GLY A 395 3.74 19.88 7.44
N MET A 396 2.75 18.99 7.51
CA MET A 396 2.16 18.35 6.34
C MET A 396 1.61 19.38 5.34
N ARG A 397 0.86 20.38 5.80
CA ARG A 397 0.33 21.45 4.92
C ARG A 397 1.45 22.23 4.24
N LYS A 398 2.54 22.51 4.96
CA LYS A 398 3.71 23.23 4.43
C LYS A 398 4.49 22.40 3.41
N ALA A 399 4.70 21.10 3.66
CA ALA A 399 5.28 20.18 2.70
C ALA A 399 4.47 20.13 1.40
N HIS A 400 3.14 20.06 1.50
CA HIS A 400 2.26 20.05 0.31
C HIS A 400 2.26 21.38 -0.45
N LEU A 401 2.43 22.51 0.22
CA LEU A 401 2.61 23.81 -0.46
C LEU A 401 3.92 23.84 -1.27
N ARG A 402 5.03 23.39 -0.69
CA ARG A 402 6.33 23.28 -1.37
C ARG A 402 6.26 22.33 -2.57
N ASP A 403 5.62 21.18 -2.38
CA ASP A 403 5.40 20.21 -3.46
C ASP A 403 4.53 20.78 -4.58
N ALA A 404 3.49 21.56 -4.24
CA ALA A 404 2.65 22.23 -5.21
C ALA A 404 3.42 23.24 -6.07
N VAL A 405 4.33 24.01 -5.46
CA VAL A 405 5.25 24.91 -6.20
C VAL A 405 6.14 24.12 -7.16
N ALA A 406 6.78 23.04 -6.69
CA ALA A 406 7.62 22.21 -7.55
C ALA A 406 6.82 21.62 -8.73
N MET A 407 5.64 21.08 -8.45
CA MET A 407 4.79 20.47 -9.48
C MET A 407 4.26 21.49 -10.47
N CYS A 408 3.82 22.67 -10.03
CA CYS A 408 3.42 23.74 -10.96
C CYS A 408 4.59 24.19 -11.82
N THR A 409 5.79 24.31 -11.24
CA THR A 409 7.00 24.70 -11.96
C THR A 409 7.37 23.71 -13.05
N VAL A 410 7.42 22.40 -12.73
CA VAL A 410 7.75 21.38 -13.74
C VAL A 410 6.65 21.24 -14.79
N MET A 411 5.37 21.34 -14.40
CA MET A 411 4.24 21.29 -15.35
C MET A 411 4.25 22.47 -16.31
N CYS A 412 4.51 23.69 -15.82
CA CYS A 412 4.71 24.87 -16.66
C CYS A 412 5.89 24.67 -17.64
N TYR A 413 7.04 24.23 -17.11
CA TYR A 413 8.24 23.97 -17.92
C TYR A 413 8.02 22.92 -19.02
N MET A 414 7.31 21.83 -18.73
CA MET A 414 7.04 20.80 -19.72
C MET A 414 6.11 21.27 -20.84
N GLU A 415 5.21 22.21 -20.58
CA GLU A 415 4.36 22.80 -21.63
C GLU A 415 5.15 23.72 -22.59
N THR A 416 6.25 24.34 -22.13
CA THR A 416 7.04 25.30 -22.92
C THR A 416 8.18 24.67 -23.72
N MET A 417 8.81 23.59 -23.25
CA MET A 417 10.05 22.99 -23.81
C MET A 417 9.95 22.37 -25.22
N GLY A 418 8.79 22.43 -25.88
CA GLY A 418 8.60 21.82 -27.19
C GLY A 418 8.40 20.31 -27.09
N LYS A 419 7.27 19.85 -27.63
CA LYS A 419 6.65 18.53 -27.40
C LYS A 419 7.40 17.32 -28.00
N SER A 420 8.64 17.49 -28.47
CA SER A 420 9.38 16.47 -29.22
C SER A 420 10.65 15.96 -28.53
N SER A 421 11.12 16.53 -27.42
CA SER A 421 12.37 16.10 -26.75
C SER A 421 12.17 15.25 -25.49
N LEU A 422 10.93 15.07 -25.02
CA LEU A 422 10.63 14.43 -23.75
C LEU A 422 10.41 12.91 -23.89
N TYR A 423 11.00 12.17 -22.97
CA TYR A 423 10.77 10.75 -22.72
C TYR A 423 10.29 10.54 -21.28
N GLU A 424 9.60 9.44 -21.01
CA GLU A 424 9.08 9.10 -19.67
C GLU A 424 10.14 9.24 -18.57
N LYS A 425 11.32 8.62 -18.76
CA LYS A 425 12.43 8.71 -17.79
C LYS A 425 12.97 10.13 -17.61
N THR A 426 13.05 10.92 -18.69
CA THR A 426 13.53 12.31 -18.61
C THR A 426 12.54 13.22 -17.87
N VAL A 427 11.24 12.97 -18.01
CA VAL A 427 10.21 13.68 -17.26
C VAL A 427 10.27 13.30 -15.79
N ALA A 428 10.44 12.01 -15.48
CA ALA A 428 10.61 11.55 -14.10
C ALA A 428 11.80 12.25 -13.43
N MET A 429 12.96 12.25 -14.10
CA MET A 429 14.16 12.95 -13.62
C MET A 429 13.91 14.45 -13.44
N LYS A 430 13.19 15.11 -14.36
CA LYS A 430 12.91 16.55 -14.25
C LYS A 430 12.02 16.85 -13.05
N VAL A 431 10.98 16.04 -12.83
CA VAL A 431 10.08 16.13 -11.67
C VAL A 431 10.88 16.00 -10.37
N ASP A 432 11.79 15.03 -10.30
CA ASP A 432 12.62 14.79 -9.11
C ASP A 432 13.58 15.96 -8.85
N LEU A 433 14.26 16.44 -9.90
CA LEU A 433 15.16 17.59 -9.81
C LEU A 433 14.43 18.88 -9.41
N THR A 434 13.22 19.11 -9.91
CA THR A 434 12.43 20.29 -9.53
C THR A 434 11.94 20.21 -8.08
N ARG A 435 11.66 19.02 -7.54
CA ARG A 435 11.41 18.88 -6.09
C ARG A 435 12.65 19.18 -5.25
N ALA A 436 13.82 18.74 -5.72
CA ALA A 436 15.07 18.95 -5.01
C ALA A 436 15.47 20.43 -4.85
N THR A 437 14.86 21.35 -5.63
CA THR A 437 15.07 22.80 -5.44
C THR A 437 14.27 23.40 -4.29
N GLN A 438 13.27 22.69 -3.77
CA GLN A 438 12.42 23.19 -2.71
C GLN A 438 13.11 23.13 -1.35
N ALA A 439 12.90 24.16 -0.54
CA ALA A 439 13.44 24.21 0.82
C ALA A 439 12.98 23.00 1.65
N GLY A 440 13.88 22.45 2.46
CA GLY A 440 13.60 21.30 3.34
C GLY A 440 13.33 19.98 2.61
N TYR A 441 13.59 19.88 1.29
CA TYR A 441 13.55 18.60 0.58
C TYR A 441 14.62 17.65 1.13
N VAL A 442 14.24 16.39 1.38
CA VAL A 442 15.11 15.34 1.93
C VAL A 442 15.40 14.28 0.87
N SER A 443 14.36 13.73 0.27
CA SER A 443 14.43 12.65 -0.73
C SER A 443 13.09 12.54 -1.46
N LEU A 444 12.98 11.60 -2.40
CA LEU A 444 11.68 11.19 -2.94
C LEU A 444 10.90 10.40 -1.88
N SER A 445 9.56 10.40 -1.96
CA SER A 445 8.69 9.54 -1.15
C SER A 445 8.28 8.25 -1.86
N MET A 446 8.60 8.15 -3.14
CA MET A 446 8.48 6.97 -3.99
C MET A 446 9.30 7.17 -5.26
N GLN A 447 9.57 6.09 -5.98
CA GLN A 447 10.07 6.21 -7.35
C GLN A 447 9.04 6.95 -8.21
N THR A 448 9.45 8.06 -8.85
CA THR A 448 8.57 8.78 -9.77
C THR A 448 8.23 7.92 -10.98
N ARG A 449 6.93 7.81 -11.26
CA ARG A 449 6.38 7.04 -12.37
C ARG A 449 5.76 7.96 -13.39
N VAL A 450 6.16 7.78 -14.63
CA VAL A 450 5.68 8.54 -15.77
C VAL A 450 5.28 7.56 -16.85
N ALA A 451 4.04 7.66 -17.32
CA ALA A 451 3.47 6.74 -18.28
C ALA A 451 2.75 7.52 -19.39
N PHE A 452 3.17 7.32 -20.64
CA PHE A 452 2.61 8.00 -21.80
C PHE A 452 1.80 7.05 -22.69
N GLY A 453 0.57 7.44 -23.04
CA GLY A 453 -0.32 6.67 -23.91
C GLY A 453 -0.51 5.24 -23.38
N PRO A 454 -0.27 4.19 -24.19
CA PRO A 454 -0.55 2.80 -23.80
C PRO A 454 0.14 2.35 -22.51
N ASN A 455 1.31 2.93 -22.17
CA ASN A 455 1.99 2.63 -20.91
C ASN A 455 1.15 3.05 -19.69
N GLY A 456 0.34 4.11 -19.83
CA GLY A 456 -0.57 4.57 -18.79
C GLY A 456 -1.71 3.58 -18.49
N ALA A 457 -2.00 2.64 -19.39
CA ALA A 457 -3.00 1.60 -19.18
C ALA A 457 -2.50 0.44 -18.29
N VAL A 458 -1.23 0.44 -17.89
CA VAL A 458 -0.65 -0.56 -17.00
C VAL A 458 -0.61 0.01 -15.58
N PRO A 459 -1.35 -0.57 -14.61
CA PRO A 459 -1.23 -0.18 -13.21
C PRO A 459 0.22 -0.28 -12.73
N GLU A 460 0.65 0.68 -11.90
CA GLU A 460 2.00 0.69 -11.30
C GLU A 460 3.17 0.67 -12.30
N TYR A 461 2.96 1.04 -13.57
CA TYR A 461 4.00 1.07 -14.61
C TYR A 461 5.28 1.79 -14.17
N LYS A 462 6.42 1.16 -14.48
CA LYS A 462 7.77 1.71 -14.33
C LYS A 462 8.50 1.62 -15.66
N ALA A 463 9.01 2.75 -16.14
CA ALA A 463 9.76 2.80 -17.38
C ALA A 463 11.13 2.10 -17.25
N THR A 464 11.38 1.11 -18.10
CA THR A 464 12.70 0.49 -18.32
C THR A 464 13.41 1.16 -19.49
N ASN A 465 14.65 0.77 -19.80
CA ASN A 465 15.31 1.29 -21.01
C ASN A 465 14.56 0.91 -22.29
N ASP A 466 13.95 -0.28 -22.31
CA ASP A 466 13.24 -0.81 -23.48
C ASP A 466 11.82 -0.27 -23.62
N THR A 467 11.18 0.08 -22.50
CA THR A 467 9.79 0.57 -22.47
C THR A 467 9.67 2.09 -22.40
N ASN A 468 10.78 2.80 -22.15
CA ASN A 468 10.85 4.26 -22.06
C ASN A 468 10.37 4.94 -23.35
N ARG A 469 9.12 5.41 -23.32
CA ARG A 469 8.44 5.91 -24.51
C ARG A 469 8.70 7.41 -24.68
N ARG A 470 8.85 7.83 -25.95
CA ARG A 470 8.85 9.25 -26.31
C ARG A 470 7.45 9.82 -26.10
N ILE A 471 7.40 11.00 -25.51
CA ILE A 471 6.16 11.71 -25.21
C ILE A 471 5.80 12.58 -26.41
N PHE A 472 4.59 12.40 -26.92
CA PHE A 472 4.00 13.17 -28.01
C PHE A 472 2.80 13.98 -27.50
N THR A 473 1.99 14.49 -28.41
CA THR A 473 0.81 15.31 -28.12
C THR A 473 -0.53 14.56 -28.24
N ASN A 474 -0.49 13.30 -28.66
CA ASN A 474 -1.66 12.55 -29.11
C ASN A 474 -2.27 11.63 -28.04
N SER A 475 -1.78 11.68 -26.80
CA SER A 475 -2.37 10.92 -25.71
C SER A 475 -2.08 11.50 -24.32
N THR A 476 -2.60 10.83 -23.29
CA THR A 476 -2.42 11.20 -21.90
C THR A 476 -1.01 10.90 -21.40
N LEU A 477 -0.56 11.73 -20.46
CA LEU A 477 0.67 11.56 -19.70
C LEU A 477 0.32 11.49 -18.22
N VAL A 478 0.47 10.31 -17.61
CA VAL A 478 0.28 10.12 -16.17
C VAL A 478 1.60 10.35 -15.45
N ILE A 479 1.61 11.22 -14.44
CA ILE A 479 2.76 11.48 -13.57
C ILE A 479 2.33 11.20 -12.13
N GLN A 480 2.86 10.14 -11.53
CA GLN A 480 2.71 9.82 -10.11
C GLN A 480 4.06 9.99 -9.42
N SER A 481 4.10 10.83 -8.39
CA SER A 481 5.36 11.22 -7.75
C SER A 481 5.13 11.77 -6.35
N GLY A 482 6.20 11.95 -5.58
CA GLY A 482 6.11 12.54 -4.24
C GLY A 482 7.47 12.82 -3.62
N GLY A 483 7.49 13.66 -2.61
CA GLY A 483 8.68 14.11 -1.90
C GLY A 483 8.61 13.86 -0.40
N GLN A 484 9.78 13.66 0.19
CA GLN A 484 10.01 13.75 1.63
C GLN A 484 10.57 15.14 1.93
N TYR A 485 9.93 15.83 2.85
CA TYR A 485 10.38 17.10 3.40
C TYR A 485 10.66 16.93 4.89
N ASP A 486 11.46 17.82 5.46
CA ASP A 486 11.78 17.81 6.89
C ASP A 486 10.51 17.72 7.76
N GLU A 487 9.42 18.37 7.34
CA GLU A 487 8.18 18.48 8.10
C GLU A 487 7.03 17.57 7.65
N GLY A 488 7.15 16.86 6.51
CA GLY A 488 6.02 16.11 5.96
C GLY A 488 6.33 15.28 4.72
N THR A 489 5.40 14.41 4.35
CA THR A 489 5.50 13.53 3.18
C THR A 489 4.40 13.87 2.19
N THR A 490 4.74 13.92 0.89
CA THR A 490 3.79 14.19 -0.19
C THR A 490 3.69 13.01 -1.13
N THR A 491 2.54 12.86 -1.77
CA THR A 491 2.33 12.00 -2.93
C THR A 491 1.19 12.59 -3.76
N VAL A 492 1.34 12.58 -5.07
CA VAL A 492 0.39 13.20 -5.99
C VAL A 492 0.41 12.47 -7.32
N THR A 493 -0.77 12.33 -7.91
CA THR A 493 -0.91 11.90 -9.30
C THR A 493 -1.64 12.96 -10.12
N ARG A 494 -1.08 13.34 -11.27
CA ARG A 494 -1.75 14.16 -12.27
C ARG A 494 -1.67 13.48 -13.63
N THR A 495 -2.77 13.56 -14.37
CA THR A 495 -2.81 13.18 -15.78
C THR A 495 -2.90 14.45 -16.63
N LEU A 496 -2.02 14.55 -17.62
CA LEU A 496 -1.88 15.71 -18.52
C LEU A 496 -2.14 15.30 -19.97
N HIS A 497 -2.27 16.31 -20.85
CA HIS A 497 -2.33 16.10 -22.30
C HIS A 497 -1.73 17.30 -23.02
N TYR A 498 -0.79 17.08 -23.95
CA TYR A 498 -0.09 18.20 -24.62
C TYR A 498 -0.67 18.61 -25.98
N GLY A 499 -1.57 17.83 -26.57
CA GLY A 499 -2.35 18.20 -27.77
C GLY A 499 -3.83 18.39 -27.46
N THR A 500 -4.67 17.97 -28.40
CA THR A 500 -6.14 17.96 -28.29
C THR A 500 -6.61 16.58 -27.84
N PRO A 501 -7.20 16.43 -26.64
CA PRO A 501 -7.66 15.13 -26.17
C PRO A 501 -8.86 14.61 -26.96
N SER A 502 -8.93 13.30 -27.14
CA SER A 502 -10.08 12.61 -27.71
C SER A 502 -11.32 12.68 -26.80
N ARG A 503 -12.50 12.33 -27.35
CA ARG A 503 -13.73 12.22 -26.55
C ARG A 503 -13.61 11.14 -25.47
N GLU A 504 -12.94 10.02 -25.79
CA GLU A 504 -12.71 8.91 -24.85
C GLU A 504 -11.84 9.35 -23.67
N GLU A 505 -10.72 10.04 -23.93
CA GLU A 505 -9.82 10.56 -22.89
C GLU A 505 -10.51 11.60 -21.99
N ARG A 506 -11.29 12.52 -22.57
CA ARG A 506 -12.06 13.49 -21.77
C ARG A 506 -13.11 12.82 -20.90
N LYS A 507 -13.83 11.82 -21.43
CA LYS A 507 -14.83 11.07 -20.68
C LYS A 507 -14.19 10.32 -19.51
N ALA A 508 -13.09 9.60 -19.76
CA ALA A 508 -12.35 8.89 -18.72
C ALA A 508 -11.83 9.84 -17.64
N TYR A 509 -11.17 10.93 -18.04
CA TYR A 509 -10.64 11.91 -17.10
C TYR A 509 -11.71 12.56 -16.25
N THR A 510 -12.82 12.94 -16.87
CA THR A 510 -13.92 13.56 -16.14
C THR A 510 -14.56 12.56 -15.17
N SER A 511 -14.69 11.28 -15.54
CA SER A 511 -15.22 10.25 -14.63
C SER A 511 -14.33 10.05 -13.40
N VAL A 512 -13.00 10.03 -13.59
CA VAL A 512 -12.02 9.97 -12.49
C VAL A 512 -12.06 11.26 -11.65
N LEU A 513 -12.19 12.43 -12.26
CA LEU A 513 -12.29 13.71 -11.54
C LEU A 513 -13.56 13.80 -10.69
N ARG A 514 -14.69 13.31 -11.22
CA ARG A 514 -15.97 13.21 -10.48
C ARG A 514 -15.84 12.32 -9.25
N SER A 515 -15.05 11.25 -9.36
CA SER A 515 -14.73 10.35 -8.23
C SER A 515 -13.99 11.08 -7.11
N LEU A 516 -13.00 11.94 -7.46
CA LEU A 516 -12.33 12.81 -6.48
C LEU A 516 -13.30 13.82 -5.85
N ALA A 517 -14.16 14.46 -6.64
CA ALA A 517 -15.13 15.43 -6.15
C ALA A 517 -16.16 14.79 -5.19
N ALA A 518 -16.61 13.57 -5.51
CA ALA A 518 -17.52 12.79 -4.66
C ALA A 518 -16.91 12.56 -3.27
N PHE A 519 -15.63 12.20 -3.20
CA PHE A 519 -14.96 12.04 -1.91
C PHE A 519 -14.65 13.36 -1.22
N GLY A 520 -14.13 14.36 -1.95
CA GLY A 520 -13.76 15.66 -1.39
C GLY A 520 -14.93 16.43 -0.78
N THR A 521 -16.16 16.13 -1.18
CA THR A 521 -17.40 16.70 -0.62
C THR A 521 -18.11 15.81 0.39
N LEU A 522 -17.59 14.60 0.64
CA LEU A 522 -18.21 13.62 1.52
C LEU A 522 -18.19 14.07 2.99
N LEU A 523 -19.31 13.85 3.67
CA LEU A 523 -19.44 13.92 5.12
C LEU A 523 -19.76 12.52 5.63
N THR A 524 -18.99 12.03 6.60
CA THR A 524 -19.16 10.67 7.14
C THR A 524 -19.39 10.70 8.65
N PRO A 525 -20.22 9.80 9.21
CA PRO A 525 -20.18 9.54 10.64
C PRO A 525 -18.77 9.12 11.06
N ALA A 526 -18.28 9.60 12.20
CA ALA A 526 -16.92 9.29 12.67
C ALA A 526 -16.70 7.78 12.94
N THR A 527 -17.77 7.01 13.09
CA THR A 527 -17.75 5.55 13.30
C THR A 527 -17.72 4.74 12.00
N LEU A 528 -17.83 5.37 10.83
CA LEU A 528 -17.82 4.68 9.55
C LEU A 528 -16.41 4.14 9.24
N PRO A 529 -16.25 2.84 8.94
CA PRO A 529 -14.98 2.31 8.45
C PRO A 529 -14.53 2.98 7.15
N ALA A 530 -13.24 3.25 7.04
CA ALA A 530 -12.61 3.89 5.87
C ALA A 530 -12.89 3.11 4.58
N ALA A 531 -12.77 1.78 4.61
CA ALA A 531 -13.08 0.90 3.48
C ALA A 531 -14.51 1.10 2.93
N HIS A 532 -15.48 1.42 3.79
CA HIS A 532 -16.87 1.62 3.37
C HIS A 532 -17.11 2.94 2.61
N THR A 533 -16.10 3.83 2.56
CA THR A 533 -16.16 5.04 1.74
C THR A 533 -15.67 4.83 0.31
N ASP A 534 -15.00 3.70 0.04
CA ASP A 534 -14.49 3.36 -1.29
C ASP A 534 -15.59 3.33 -2.38
N PRO A 535 -16.81 2.76 -2.14
CA PRO A 535 -17.88 2.79 -3.12
C PRO A 535 -18.34 4.20 -3.52
N VAL A 536 -18.18 5.21 -2.65
CA VAL A 536 -18.50 6.61 -2.99
C VAL A 536 -17.58 7.11 -4.10
N VAL A 537 -16.31 6.71 -4.05
CA VAL A 537 -15.30 7.08 -5.06
C VAL A 537 -15.52 6.30 -6.35
N ARG A 538 -15.90 5.02 -6.26
CA ARG A 538 -16.10 4.19 -7.45
C ARG A 538 -17.43 4.44 -8.16
N ALA A 539 -18.48 4.91 -7.46
CA ALA A 539 -19.81 5.09 -8.03
C ALA A 539 -19.85 5.93 -9.32
N PRO A 540 -19.13 7.08 -9.45
CA PRO A 540 -19.03 7.80 -10.71
C PRO A 540 -18.44 6.96 -11.86
N LEU A 541 -17.42 6.14 -11.60
CA LEU A 541 -16.81 5.25 -12.60
C LEU A 541 -17.74 4.09 -12.97
N TRP A 542 -18.37 3.45 -11.98
CA TRP A 542 -19.34 2.37 -12.21
C TRP A 542 -20.55 2.83 -13.05
N SER A 543 -20.93 4.12 -12.95
CA SER A 543 -21.97 4.69 -13.83
C SER A 543 -21.61 4.63 -15.33
N PHE A 544 -20.31 4.49 -15.64
CA PHE A 544 -19.79 4.28 -16.99
C PHE A 544 -19.29 2.85 -17.25
N LYS A 545 -19.56 1.91 -16.33
CA LYS A 545 -19.04 0.53 -16.34
C LYS A 545 -17.51 0.47 -16.31
N GLN A 546 -16.90 1.40 -15.59
CA GLN A 546 -15.45 1.50 -15.39
C GLN A 546 -15.08 1.12 -13.96
N ASP A 547 -13.91 0.52 -13.76
CA ASP A 547 -13.36 0.19 -12.44
C ASP A 547 -11.82 0.11 -12.49
N TYR A 548 -11.16 0.01 -11.33
CA TYR A 548 -9.70 -0.11 -11.19
C TYR A 548 -9.28 -1.07 -10.09
N ILE A 549 -8.14 -1.74 -10.27
CA ILE A 549 -7.67 -2.81 -9.37
C ILE A 549 -7.01 -2.28 -8.09
N PRO A 550 -6.22 -1.19 -8.06
CA PRO A 550 -5.60 -0.73 -6.82
C PRO A 550 -6.62 -0.25 -5.76
N PRO A 551 -6.23 -0.21 -4.46
CA PRO A 551 -6.99 0.50 -3.44
C PRO A 551 -7.22 1.96 -3.83
N THR A 552 -8.35 2.54 -3.42
CA THR A 552 -8.66 3.95 -3.67
C THR A 552 -7.74 4.89 -2.91
N GLY A 553 -7.30 4.50 -1.72
CA GLY A 553 -6.57 5.40 -0.85
C GLY A 553 -5.90 4.71 0.32
N HIS A 554 -4.97 5.41 0.94
CA HIS A 554 -4.20 4.94 2.09
C HIS A 554 -3.77 6.10 3.00
N GLY A 555 -3.36 5.81 4.24
CA GLY A 555 -2.76 6.81 5.13
C GLY A 555 -1.41 7.33 4.64
N VAL A 556 -1.03 8.55 5.05
CA VAL A 556 0.25 9.20 4.74
C VAL A 556 0.91 9.68 6.03
N GLY A 557 2.19 9.32 6.22
CA GLY A 557 2.98 9.69 7.39
C GLY A 557 3.52 11.11 7.36
N ALA A 558 3.90 11.65 8.53
CA ALA A 558 4.51 12.96 8.67
C ALA A 558 6.05 12.86 8.66
N ALA A 559 6.64 13.06 7.47
CA ALA A 559 8.07 12.79 7.20
C ALA A 559 8.41 11.32 7.55
N LEU A 560 7.57 10.40 7.09
CA LEU A 560 7.64 8.95 7.32
C LEU A 560 7.22 8.23 6.03
N ASN A 561 6.69 7.01 6.11
CA ASN A 561 6.21 6.29 4.93
C ASN A 561 5.07 7.02 4.21
N ARG A 562 5.09 6.99 2.87
CA ARG A 562 3.98 7.51 2.06
C ARG A 562 2.72 6.66 2.18
N ARG A 563 2.85 5.35 2.43
CA ARG A 563 1.78 4.41 2.74
C ARG A 563 1.88 4.08 4.20
N GLU A 564 0.89 4.49 4.97
CA GLU A 564 0.92 4.39 6.41
C GLU A 564 -0.35 3.72 6.92
N ASP A 565 -0.16 2.63 7.69
CA ASP A 565 -1.23 2.04 8.47
C ASP A 565 -1.79 3.05 9.48
N PRO A 566 -3.06 2.91 9.91
CA PRO A 566 -3.94 1.77 9.63
C PRO A 566 -4.88 1.99 8.43
N VAL A 567 -4.86 3.17 7.81
CA VAL A 567 -5.91 3.53 6.86
C VAL A 567 -5.67 2.90 5.49
N VAL A 568 -6.66 2.13 5.04
CA VAL A 568 -6.84 1.74 3.63
C VAL A 568 -8.30 1.90 3.23
N ILE A 569 -8.49 2.39 2.01
CA ILE A 569 -9.80 2.66 1.41
C ILE A 569 -9.93 1.69 0.23
N ASP A 570 -10.49 0.52 0.51
CA ASP A 570 -10.78 -0.52 -0.47
C ASP A 570 -11.98 -1.34 0.01
N TYR A 571 -13.07 -1.35 -0.76
CA TYR A 571 -14.28 -2.10 -0.38
C TYR A 571 -14.09 -3.62 -0.37
N ARG A 572 -13.03 -4.12 -1.01
CA ARG A 572 -12.67 -5.54 -1.03
C ARG A 572 -11.95 -5.98 0.24
N GLN A 573 -11.52 -5.02 1.06
CA GLN A 573 -10.96 -5.31 2.37
C GLN A 573 -12.09 -5.59 3.36
N ASP A 574 -12.14 -6.83 3.84
CA ASP A 574 -13.12 -7.34 4.80
C ASP A 574 -12.54 -7.54 6.21
N THR A 575 -11.22 -7.40 6.36
CA THR A 575 -10.49 -7.56 7.61
C THR A 575 -9.82 -6.26 8.04
N ASN A 576 -9.68 -6.07 9.36
CA ASN A 576 -9.07 -4.87 9.95
C ASN A 576 -9.75 -3.56 9.49
N LEU A 577 -11.08 -3.50 9.61
CA LEU A 577 -11.86 -2.32 9.26
C LEU A 577 -11.58 -1.16 10.23
N HIS A 578 -10.75 -0.21 9.79
CA HIS A 578 -10.37 0.97 10.57
C HIS A 578 -11.27 2.17 10.26
N THR A 579 -11.61 2.96 11.28
CA THR A 579 -12.35 4.21 11.11
C THR A 579 -11.39 5.38 10.91
N PHE A 580 -11.86 6.42 10.22
CA PHE A 580 -11.13 7.68 10.18
C PHE A 580 -11.10 8.35 11.56
N ARG A 581 -10.07 9.16 11.80
CA ARG A 581 -10.00 10.09 12.93
C ARG A 581 -9.54 11.45 12.43
N GLU A 582 -9.92 12.51 13.14
CA GLU A 582 -9.42 13.85 12.85
C GLU A 582 -7.89 13.89 12.88
N GLY A 583 -7.28 14.72 12.03
CA GLY A 583 -5.83 14.83 11.91
C GLY A 583 -5.19 13.70 11.09
N TYR A 584 -5.96 12.73 10.57
CA TYR A 584 -5.44 11.77 9.60
C TYR A 584 -5.16 12.48 8.27
N PHE A 585 -4.10 12.07 7.59
CA PHE A 585 -3.81 12.43 6.20
C PHE A 585 -3.93 11.18 5.35
N ILE A 586 -4.76 11.24 4.30
CA ILE A 586 -5.11 10.10 3.46
C ILE A 586 -5.01 10.45 1.98
N THR A 587 -4.65 9.50 1.14
CA THR A 587 -4.76 9.65 -0.31
C THR A 587 -6.14 9.28 -0.80
N ILE A 588 -6.56 9.87 -1.92
CA ILE A 588 -7.65 9.40 -2.76
C ILE A 588 -7.15 9.46 -4.20
N GLU A 589 -7.06 8.29 -4.84
CA GLU A 589 -6.37 8.09 -6.11
C GLU A 589 -7.16 7.23 -7.13
N PRO A 590 -8.40 7.61 -7.49
CA PRO A 590 -9.16 6.88 -8.50
C PRO A 590 -8.45 6.85 -9.86
N ALA A 591 -8.72 5.80 -10.62
CA ALA A 591 -8.09 5.58 -11.92
C ALA A 591 -9.04 4.94 -12.94
N TRP A 592 -8.68 5.07 -14.21
CA TRP A 592 -9.21 4.28 -15.31
C TRP A 592 -8.06 3.87 -16.23
N TYR A 593 -8.00 2.58 -16.55
CA TYR A 593 -6.96 1.98 -17.38
C TYR A 593 -7.59 1.44 -18.66
N GLU A 594 -7.53 2.22 -19.75
CA GLU A 594 -8.06 1.81 -21.04
C GLU A 594 -7.04 0.92 -21.75
N ASN A 595 -7.29 -0.39 -21.73
CA ASN A 595 -6.35 -1.42 -22.16
C ASN A 595 -5.72 -1.11 -23.52
N ARG A 596 -4.37 -1.11 -23.58
CA ARG A 596 -3.54 -0.83 -24.76
C ARG A 596 -3.71 0.56 -25.38
N LYS A 597 -4.51 1.47 -24.82
CA LYS A 597 -4.72 2.82 -25.36
C LYS A 597 -4.10 3.90 -24.49
N PHE A 598 -4.63 4.12 -23.29
CA PHE A 598 -4.22 5.21 -22.40
C PHE A 598 -4.63 4.93 -20.95
N GLY A 599 -4.09 5.70 -20.01
CA GLY A 599 -4.53 5.69 -18.62
C GLY A 599 -4.91 7.08 -18.13
N VAL A 600 -5.77 7.11 -17.11
CA VAL A 600 -6.01 8.29 -16.31
C VAL A 600 -5.97 7.91 -14.84
N LYS A 601 -5.12 8.59 -14.07
CA LYS A 601 -5.12 8.52 -12.60
C LYS A 601 -4.99 9.94 -12.06
N LEU A 602 -5.80 10.27 -11.05
CA LEU A 602 -5.74 11.54 -10.35
C LEU A 602 -5.68 11.26 -8.86
N GLY A 603 -4.71 11.86 -8.18
CA GLY A 603 -4.43 11.57 -6.77
C GLY A 603 -4.19 12.84 -5.97
N ASN A 604 -4.89 12.97 -4.85
CA ASN A 604 -4.66 14.01 -3.86
C ASN A 604 -4.49 13.41 -2.46
N VAL A 605 -3.74 14.10 -1.61
CA VAL A 605 -3.76 13.90 -0.16
C VAL A 605 -4.80 14.85 0.45
N LEU A 606 -5.62 14.33 1.35
CA LEU A 606 -6.64 15.05 2.10
C LEU A 606 -6.40 14.89 3.61
N GLU A 607 -6.67 15.96 4.35
CA GLU A 607 -6.74 15.97 5.81
C GLU A 607 -8.16 15.66 6.27
N VAL A 608 -8.31 14.73 7.21
CA VAL A 608 -9.58 14.44 7.88
C VAL A 608 -9.84 15.49 8.95
N VAL A 609 -10.95 16.21 8.84
CA VAL A 609 -11.32 17.31 9.71
C VAL A 609 -12.64 17.06 10.43
N PRO A 610 -12.79 17.46 11.70
CA PRO A 610 -14.03 17.27 12.44
C PRO A 610 -15.15 18.17 11.89
N ARG A 611 -16.39 17.69 12.01
CA ARG A 611 -17.62 18.40 11.68
C ARG A 611 -18.64 18.25 12.83
N PRO A 612 -19.62 19.17 12.93
CA PRO A 612 -20.66 19.07 13.95
C PRO A 612 -21.37 17.70 13.94
N SER A 613 -21.96 17.33 15.08
CA SER A 613 -22.76 16.11 15.25
C SER A 613 -22.00 14.79 15.03
N ASN A 614 -20.70 14.75 15.41
CA ASN A 614 -19.84 13.57 15.29
C ASN A 614 -19.64 13.08 13.84
N TYR A 615 -19.56 14.03 12.91
CA TYR A 615 -19.20 13.78 11.52
C TYR A 615 -17.75 14.18 11.25
N LEU A 616 -17.19 13.62 10.18
CA LEU A 616 -15.90 13.97 9.61
C LEU A 616 -16.11 14.50 8.19
N GLY A 617 -15.24 15.41 7.78
CA GLY A 617 -15.11 15.83 6.39
C GLY A 617 -13.65 15.76 5.95
N PHE A 618 -13.41 16.04 4.67
CA PHE A 618 -12.09 15.91 4.06
C PHE A 618 -11.67 17.22 3.43
N ARG A 619 -10.41 17.61 3.61
CA ARG A 619 -9.87 18.88 3.13
C ARG A 619 -8.58 18.65 2.36
N GLU A 620 -8.55 19.08 1.10
CA GLU A 620 -7.40 18.84 0.22
C GLU A 620 -6.16 19.53 0.77
N SER A 621 -5.08 18.75 0.89
CA SER A 621 -3.73 19.23 1.18
C SER A 621 -2.94 19.43 -0.11
N THR A 622 -3.12 18.52 -1.09
CA THR A 622 -2.55 18.68 -2.43
C THR A 622 -3.27 19.77 -3.22
N LEU A 623 -2.58 20.88 -3.49
CA LEU A 623 -3.12 22.06 -4.20
C LEU A 623 -2.42 22.25 -5.55
N ILE A 624 -2.64 21.34 -6.49
CA ILE A 624 -2.05 21.37 -7.84
C ILE A 624 -3.17 21.36 -8.88
N PRO A 625 -3.17 22.27 -9.88
CA PRO A 625 -4.24 22.34 -10.88
C PRO A 625 -4.49 21.00 -11.60
N PHE A 626 -5.75 20.75 -11.94
CA PHE A 626 -6.14 19.70 -12.89
C PHE A 626 -5.96 20.20 -14.33
N GLU A 627 -5.98 19.29 -15.33
CA GLU A 627 -5.77 19.63 -16.73
C GLU A 627 -7.10 20.03 -17.40
N PRO A 628 -7.36 21.32 -17.67
CA PRO A 628 -8.68 21.78 -18.10
C PRO A 628 -9.10 21.23 -19.46
N LYS A 629 -8.14 20.91 -20.36
CA LYS A 629 -8.44 20.34 -21.69
C LYS A 629 -9.08 18.95 -21.61
N LEU A 630 -8.82 18.22 -20.53
CA LEU A 630 -9.35 16.87 -20.31
C LEU A 630 -10.72 16.87 -19.62
N ILE A 631 -11.22 18.02 -19.18
CA ILE A 631 -12.49 18.13 -18.44
C ILE A 631 -13.65 18.39 -19.40
N ASP A 632 -14.55 17.43 -19.52
CA ASP A 632 -15.83 17.62 -20.21
C ASP A 632 -16.86 18.20 -19.24
N LYS A 633 -17.08 19.52 -19.33
CA LYS A 633 -18.01 20.26 -18.48
C LYS A 633 -19.44 19.71 -18.52
N ASN A 634 -19.85 19.07 -19.62
CA ASN A 634 -21.21 18.52 -19.75
C ASN A 634 -21.44 17.25 -18.93
N LEU A 635 -20.35 16.60 -18.47
CA LEU A 635 -20.42 15.43 -17.62
C LEU A 635 -20.36 15.79 -16.13
N LEU A 636 -20.07 17.04 -15.79
CA LEU A 636 -20.02 17.51 -14.41
C LEU A 636 -21.39 18.00 -13.94
N THR A 637 -21.73 17.66 -12.71
CA THR A 637 -22.83 18.23 -11.95
C THR A 637 -22.45 19.61 -11.41
N GLU A 638 -23.46 20.38 -10.99
CA GLU A 638 -23.24 21.68 -10.36
C GLU A 638 -22.42 21.57 -9.06
N TYR A 639 -22.63 20.51 -8.27
CA TYR A 639 -21.84 20.24 -7.07
C TYR A 639 -20.36 20.01 -7.38
N GLU A 640 -20.07 19.23 -8.42
CA GLU A 640 -18.69 18.94 -8.85
C GLU A 640 -18.00 20.18 -9.43
N ILE A 641 -18.73 21.02 -10.19
CA ILE A 641 -18.23 22.32 -10.67
C ILE A 641 -17.90 23.25 -9.50
N ASN A 642 -18.78 23.33 -8.50
CA ASN A 642 -18.57 24.16 -7.33
C ASN A 642 -17.37 23.69 -6.50
N TRP A 643 -17.22 22.38 -6.30
CA TRP A 643 -16.05 21.80 -5.64
C TRP A 643 -14.76 22.15 -6.40
N LEU A 644 -14.73 21.94 -7.73
CA LEU A 644 -13.54 22.21 -8.54
C LEU A 644 -13.17 23.70 -8.54
N ASN A 645 -14.17 24.59 -8.60
CA ASN A 645 -13.95 26.04 -8.50
C ASN A 645 -13.40 26.42 -7.12
N ALA A 646 -13.95 25.88 -6.03
CA ALA A 646 -13.45 26.13 -4.68
C ALA A 646 -12.02 25.58 -4.48
N TYR A 647 -11.72 24.41 -5.05
CA TYR A 647 -10.37 23.86 -5.09
C TYR A 647 -9.40 24.79 -5.82
N ASN A 648 -9.78 25.28 -7.00
CA ASN A 648 -9.00 26.23 -7.79
C ASN A 648 -8.82 27.59 -7.11
N ASP A 649 -9.84 28.09 -6.40
CA ASP A 649 -9.75 29.29 -5.56
C ASP A 649 -8.70 29.11 -4.45
N ARG A 650 -8.69 27.95 -3.77
CA ARG A 650 -7.68 27.64 -2.75
C ARG A 650 -6.27 27.57 -3.32
N ILE A 651 -6.08 27.02 -4.53
CA ILE A 651 -4.78 27.02 -5.20
C ILE A 651 -4.30 28.47 -5.40
N ARG A 652 -5.15 29.34 -5.95
CA ARG A 652 -4.79 30.75 -6.16
C ARG A 652 -4.44 31.47 -4.87
N GLN A 653 -5.20 31.23 -3.80
CA GLN A 653 -5.01 31.90 -2.51
C GLN A 653 -3.82 31.36 -1.71
N THR A 654 -3.39 30.12 -1.96
CA THR A 654 -2.33 29.46 -1.16
C THR A 654 -1.02 29.36 -1.93
N VAL A 655 -1.06 28.82 -3.15
CA VAL A 655 0.12 28.57 -4.00
C VAL A 655 0.52 29.84 -4.76
N GLY A 656 -0.45 30.66 -5.17
CA GLY A 656 -0.20 31.92 -5.88
C GLY A 656 0.74 32.87 -5.14
N PRO A 657 0.49 33.21 -3.86
CA PRO A 657 1.40 34.03 -3.07
C PRO A 657 2.80 33.43 -2.94
N GLU A 658 2.91 32.12 -2.73
CA GLU A 658 4.21 31.44 -2.59
C GLU A 658 5.03 31.51 -3.89
N LEU A 659 4.38 31.31 -5.05
CA LEU A 659 5.03 31.47 -6.37
C LEU A 659 5.57 32.89 -6.56
N ASN A 660 4.81 33.92 -6.14
CA ASN A 660 5.25 35.32 -6.21
C ASN A 660 6.43 35.60 -5.27
N ILE A 661 6.38 35.07 -4.04
CA ILE A 661 7.47 35.21 -3.05
C ILE A 661 8.77 34.59 -3.60
N GLN A 662 8.67 33.46 -4.30
CA GLN A 662 9.82 32.80 -4.93
C GLN A 662 10.24 33.42 -6.27
N GLY A 663 9.54 34.46 -6.77
CA GLY A 663 9.85 35.13 -8.04
C GLY A 663 9.46 34.34 -9.30
N LEU A 664 8.63 33.30 -9.17
CA LEU A 664 8.20 32.40 -10.25
C LEU A 664 6.99 32.96 -11.02
N THR A 665 7.18 34.14 -11.62
CA THR A 665 6.10 34.92 -12.25
C THR A 665 5.42 34.21 -13.42
N ASP A 666 6.20 33.51 -14.25
CA ASP A 666 5.70 32.72 -15.38
C ASP A 666 4.84 31.54 -14.91
N VAL A 667 5.30 30.82 -13.87
CA VAL A 667 4.57 29.73 -13.23
C VAL A 667 3.28 30.24 -12.57
N TYR A 668 3.33 31.44 -11.96
CA TYR A 668 2.14 32.08 -11.39
C TYR A 668 1.06 32.31 -12.45
N TYR A 669 1.39 32.95 -13.58
CA TYR A 669 0.42 33.20 -14.64
C TYR A 669 -0.08 31.89 -15.28
N TRP A 670 0.80 30.90 -15.44
CA TRP A 670 0.42 29.56 -15.88
C TRP A 670 -0.62 28.93 -14.94
N MET A 671 -0.39 28.98 -13.63
CA MET A 671 -1.31 28.45 -12.62
C MET A 671 -2.65 29.20 -12.63
N MET A 672 -2.62 30.53 -12.76
CA MET A 672 -3.84 31.34 -12.88
C MET A 672 -4.67 30.92 -14.11
N ASN A 673 -4.02 30.69 -15.25
CA ASN A 673 -4.69 30.22 -16.46
C ASN A 673 -5.28 28.80 -16.30
N LYS A 674 -4.55 27.89 -15.64
CA LYS A 674 -5.04 26.52 -15.38
C LYS A 674 -6.20 26.46 -14.39
N THR A 675 -6.39 27.50 -13.58
CA THR A 675 -7.39 27.51 -12.51
C THR A 675 -8.62 28.36 -12.83
N ILE A 676 -8.77 28.89 -14.06
CA ILE A 676 -9.92 29.73 -14.46
C ILE A 676 -11.25 29.08 -14.04
N LYS A 677 -12.12 29.91 -13.45
CA LYS A 677 -13.43 29.48 -12.93
C LYS A 677 -14.30 28.91 -14.05
N LEU A 678 -14.91 27.76 -13.83
CA LEU A 678 -15.88 27.18 -14.74
C LEU A 678 -17.27 27.75 -14.44
N GLU A 679 -17.96 28.20 -15.49
CA GLU A 679 -19.36 28.61 -15.40
C GLU A 679 -20.28 27.38 -15.30
N SER A 680 -21.28 27.45 -14.43
CA SER A 680 -22.35 26.44 -14.37
C SER A 680 -23.24 26.57 -15.62
N PRO A 681 -23.65 25.46 -16.28
CA PRO A 681 -24.51 25.48 -17.46
C PRO A 681 -25.84 26.25 -17.26
N ARG A 682 -26.32 26.37 -16.01
CA ARG A 682 -27.56 27.11 -15.67
C ARG A 682 -27.36 28.62 -15.47
N ALA A 683 -26.13 29.10 -15.33
CA ALA A 683 -25.86 30.54 -15.16
C ALA A 683 -26.23 31.38 -16.41
N LYS A 684 -26.46 30.75 -17.57
CA LYS A 684 -26.89 31.41 -18.81
C LYS A 684 -28.42 31.54 -19.00
N LYS A 685 -29.22 31.40 -17.94
CA LYS A 685 -30.65 31.77 -17.96
C LYS A 685 -31.01 32.77 -16.86
N ASN A 686 -30.52 33.99 -17.00
CA ASN A 686 -31.26 35.19 -16.58
C ASN A 686 -31.45 36.08 -17.80
N ASN A 687 -32.29 35.59 -18.73
CA ASN A 687 -33.02 36.47 -19.63
C ASN A 687 -34.40 36.65 -18.97
N PRO A 688 -34.81 37.87 -18.58
CA PRO A 688 -36.12 38.09 -17.99
C PRO A 688 -37.13 38.04 -19.13
N ASN A 689 -37.62 36.84 -19.46
CA ASN A 689 -38.89 36.58 -20.15
C ASN A 689 -39.01 35.09 -20.46
N SER A 690 -39.53 34.34 -19.49
CA SER A 690 -40.44 33.21 -19.69
C SER A 690 -40.77 32.62 -18.34
N ALA A 691 -41.84 33.12 -17.74
CA ALA A 691 -42.53 32.41 -16.69
C ALA A 691 -43.04 31.08 -17.26
N VAL A 692 -42.42 29.97 -16.87
CA VAL A 692 -43.07 28.66 -16.92
C VAL A 692 -43.40 28.30 -15.49
N SER A 693 -44.67 28.53 -15.15
CA SER A 693 -45.30 28.08 -13.92
C SER A 693 -45.25 26.55 -13.87
N TYR A 694 -44.48 26.00 -12.93
CA TYR A 694 -44.68 24.62 -12.51
C TYR A 694 -45.93 24.59 -11.64
N LYS A 695 -47.02 24.02 -12.16
CA LYS A 695 -48.15 23.59 -11.32
C LYS A 695 -47.62 22.55 -10.34
N SER A 696 -47.67 22.89 -9.06
CA SER A 696 -47.51 21.95 -7.96
C SER A 696 -48.58 20.87 -8.09
N LEU A 697 -48.15 19.62 -8.29
CA LEU A 697 -49.01 18.48 -8.03
C LEU A 697 -49.10 18.38 -6.51
N GLN A 698 -50.19 18.90 -5.93
CA GLN A 698 -50.52 18.67 -4.53
C GLN A 698 -50.80 17.17 -4.35
N ILE A 699 -49.86 16.47 -3.72
CA ILE A 699 -50.10 15.14 -3.17
C ILE A 699 -51.00 15.36 -1.97
N THR A 700 -52.28 15.00 -2.12
CA THR A 700 -53.26 15.02 -1.03
C THR A 700 -52.97 13.84 -0.12
N THR A 701 -52.42 14.13 1.06
CA THR A 701 -52.19 13.17 2.13
C THR A 701 -53.54 12.74 2.71
N LEU A 702 -53.98 11.51 2.44
CA LEU A 702 -55.16 10.94 3.08
C LEU A 702 -54.75 10.46 4.49
N ILE A 703 -55.06 11.26 5.51
CA ILE A 703 -54.88 10.90 6.91
C ILE A 703 -56.10 10.06 7.34
N VAL A 704 -55.90 8.78 7.62
CA VAL A 704 -56.88 7.94 8.34
C VAL A 704 -56.46 7.92 9.81
N THR A 705 -57.14 8.70 10.63
CA THR A 705 -57.09 8.60 12.09
C THR A 705 -58.13 7.58 12.57
N VAL A 706 -57.70 6.52 13.27
CA VAL A 706 -58.56 5.78 14.20
C VAL A 706 -57.76 5.60 15.49
N ASN A 707 -58.18 6.31 16.53
CA ASN A 707 -57.71 6.08 17.90
C ASN A 707 -58.91 5.73 18.78
N CYS A 708 -58.71 4.69 19.58
CA CYS A 708 -59.64 4.12 20.54
C CYS A 708 -60.20 5.14 21.54
N ILE A 709 -61.41 4.87 22.02
CA ILE A 709 -61.79 4.66 23.44
C ILE A 709 -63.32 4.75 23.52
N LEU A 710 -63.96 3.72 24.10
CA LEU A 710 -65.08 3.91 25.01
C LEU A 710 -65.37 2.61 25.77
N ASN A 711 -64.88 2.58 27.01
CA ASN A 711 -65.50 1.82 28.10
C ASN A 711 -66.59 2.72 28.68
N ASN A 712 -67.86 2.36 28.53
CA ASN A 712 -68.83 2.22 29.62
C ASN A 712 -70.25 1.89 29.10
N LEU A 713 -70.65 0.66 29.40
CA LEU A 713 -71.96 0.19 29.89
C LEU A 713 -73.23 1.04 29.75
N LEU A 714 -74.30 0.28 29.44
CA LEU A 714 -75.72 0.42 29.81
C LEU A 714 -76.58 1.40 28.98
N LEU A 715 -77.47 0.84 28.14
CA LEU A 715 -78.93 0.86 28.34
C LEU A 715 -79.66 0.30 27.09
N THR A 716 -80.51 -0.73 27.32
CA THR A 716 -81.82 -1.01 26.67
C THR A 716 -81.88 -0.99 25.14
N TYR A 717 -82.14 -2.07 24.41
CA TYR A 717 -83.21 -3.09 24.52
C TYR A 717 -82.78 -4.35 23.74
#